data_AF-A0A353D857-F1
#
_entry.id   AF-A0A353D857-F1
#
_cell.length_a   1.000
_cell.length_b   1.000
_cell.length_c   1.000
_cell.angle_alpha   90.00
_cell.angle_beta   90.00
_cell.angle_gamma   90.00
#
_symmetry.space_group_name_H-M   'P 1'
#
loop_
_entity.id
_entity.type
_entity.pdbx_description
1 polymer ?
#
loop_
_entity_poly.entity_id
_entity_poly.type
_entity_poly.pdbx_seq_one_letter_code
_entity_poly.pdbx_strand_id
1 'polypeptide(L)'
;MSRERFLENIEIDAKPGSYSVPFLADAGILDTPENVERWRSFLDILSAKTRLGEDPETKKVGILYRAGAWLGDLVLADDVKAFWIIPDVREVRGSLVARNARVRNKSFNHRLLVRGDLVLHQDLLREDFSNVERSGDLVLSWPRRAEDLRVPPQRLAVWGVGENTRLRLEEGSFYLSEEQEEGVSVFLLRNVDSGQLYLWEFNAWEPVRGSVLGQEVLNQVGARLERFCKLAGLGGDFVLKNTKKIGHNIRKILRYLEFISASVAQETPALSAGADRLLGEVSDLLRDLEKNIYGPNPDAPNILIMLDVLSDRLAALVQHYDALPREKRPESHLQNDLEALAALMAEEVGVDEIFRHPLRIALFLDRNLSSKEARGALWKTLAPYAEAFETAIRILEEGERQGMEHALRWPVDILTRIKAVCPEAAQEDCEALEFELARLSEISPRFLLRSVQKSMQVAGFGEGAEKDMRLLSDLDRFKGSLDTLANSPQFLLEIVLADFQSALVDSLIRVQASLLSGERDEDPGVQVILARLKHSQPVDFLRFLQRRVNWEYSVLRRFNQNATPSKRPRESAAPRGENGDLRGELLARLNRICVLGGLGKSFLEQQPGTLGRNLEKMHAFVDLCVRSAASSGQDPRASKCRTLLD
;
A
#
# COMPACT_ATOMS: atom_id res chain seq x y z
N MET A 1 38.10 48.14 27.68
CA MET A 1 38.20 46.68 27.54
C MET A 1 37.33 46.06 28.61
N SER A 2 36.09 45.69 28.27
CA SER A 2 35.23 44.92 29.17
C SER A 2 35.87 43.55 29.38
N ARG A 3 36.14 43.17 30.63
CA ARG A 3 36.53 41.79 30.95
C ARG A 3 35.36 40.89 30.56
N GLU A 4 35.54 40.08 29.52
CA GLU A 4 34.59 39.01 29.20
C GLU A 4 34.50 38.11 30.43
N ARG A 5 33.30 38.00 31.00
CA ARG A 5 33.03 37.14 32.14
C ARG A 5 32.51 35.82 31.59
N PHE A 6 33.10 34.72 32.04
CA PHE A 6 32.72 33.37 31.62
C PHE A 6 31.86 32.70 32.69
N LEU A 7 30.96 31.83 32.25
CA LEU A 7 30.07 31.07 33.10
C LEU A 7 30.84 29.92 33.76
N GLU A 8 31.15 30.07 35.05
CA GLU A 8 31.91 29.07 35.81
C GLU A 8 31.03 27.99 36.43
N ASN A 9 29.81 28.35 36.84
CA ASN A 9 28.86 27.45 37.51
C ASN A 9 27.44 27.72 37.03
N ILE A 10 26.57 26.70 37.12
CA ILE A 10 25.15 26.82 36.81
C ILE A 10 24.29 26.07 37.83
N GLU A 11 23.14 26.64 38.17
CA GLU A 11 22.15 26.00 39.03
C GLU A 11 21.15 25.19 38.19
N ILE A 12 20.97 23.92 38.55
CA ILE A 12 20.10 22.93 37.89
C ILE A 12 18.90 22.62 38.80
N ASP A 13 17.74 22.29 38.24
CA ASP A 13 16.46 21.95 38.90
C ASP A 13 15.78 23.13 39.66
N ALA A 14 14.86 23.84 38.99
CA ALA A 14 14.14 25.02 39.51
C ALA A 14 13.09 24.76 40.63
N LYS A 15 13.27 23.71 41.46
CA LYS A 15 12.38 23.29 42.58
C LYS A 15 13.21 23.17 43.87
N PRO A 16 12.61 22.92 45.07
CA PRO A 16 13.39 22.82 46.31
C PRO A 16 14.38 21.65 46.19
N GLY A 17 15.67 21.94 46.02
CA GLY A 17 16.70 20.96 45.68
C GLY A 17 17.75 21.43 44.67
N SER A 18 17.69 22.68 44.19
CA SER A 18 18.68 23.23 43.26
C SER A 18 20.11 23.07 43.77
N TYR A 19 21.00 22.52 42.94
CA TYR A 19 22.42 22.39 43.23
C TYR A 19 23.25 23.06 42.13
N SER A 20 24.39 23.62 42.53
CA SER A 20 25.31 24.32 41.64
C SER A 20 26.31 23.32 41.05
N VAL A 21 26.53 23.41 39.74
CA VAL A 21 27.39 22.50 38.99
C VAL A 21 28.45 23.29 38.23
N PRO A 22 29.75 22.93 38.36
CA PRO A 22 30.83 23.64 37.67
C PRO A 22 30.97 23.23 36.21
N PHE A 23 31.29 24.20 35.36
CA PHE A 23 31.85 23.96 34.03
C PHE A 23 33.34 23.61 34.13
N LEU A 24 33.86 22.91 33.13
CA LEU A 24 35.31 22.74 32.96
C LEU A 24 35.95 24.09 32.64
N ALA A 25 37.20 24.30 33.07
CA ALA A 25 37.89 25.59 32.98
C ALA A 25 37.96 26.18 31.55
N ASP A 26 37.94 25.32 30.54
CA ASP A 26 38.06 25.71 29.12
C ASP A 26 36.71 25.64 28.37
N ALA A 27 35.58 25.71 29.09
CA ALA A 27 34.25 25.69 28.46
C ALA A 27 34.00 26.92 27.57
N GLY A 28 34.57 28.08 27.93
CA GLY A 28 34.55 29.30 27.10
C GLY A 28 33.15 29.90 26.87
N ILE A 29 32.19 29.64 27.76
CA ILE A 29 30.81 30.14 27.64
C ILE A 29 30.72 31.52 28.29
N LEU A 30 30.22 32.52 27.55
CA LEU A 30 30.01 33.87 28.10
C LEU A 30 28.87 33.88 29.13
N ASP A 31 29.10 34.54 30.27
CA ASP A 31 28.12 34.75 31.34
C ASP A 31 27.11 35.84 30.94
N THR A 32 26.10 35.43 30.18
CA THR A 32 24.96 36.26 29.76
C THR A 32 23.66 35.61 30.21
N PRO A 33 22.60 36.38 30.55
CA PRO A 33 21.31 35.82 30.96
C PRO A 33 20.77 34.77 29.97
N GLU A 34 20.93 35.03 28.67
CA GLU A 34 20.48 34.14 27.60
C GLU A 34 21.26 32.81 27.59
N ASN A 35 22.57 32.83 27.82
CA ASN A 35 23.37 31.61 27.89
C ASN A 35 23.05 30.82 29.15
N VAL A 36 22.87 31.49 30.30
CA VAL A 36 22.49 30.85 31.56
C VAL A 36 21.16 30.10 31.40
N GLU A 37 20.14 30.74 30.82
CA GLU A 37 18.84 30.10 30.60
C GLU A 37 18.92 28.94 29.59
N ARG A 38 19.66 29.11 28.50
CA ARG A 38 19.84 28.08 27.46
C ARG A 38 20.52 26.84 28.01
N TRP A 39 21.63 27.03 28.74
CA TRP A 39 22.37 25.94 29.36
C TRP A 39 21.57 25.26 30.47
N ARG A 40 20.85 26.02 31.30
CA ARG A 40 19.97 25.46 32.33
C ARG A 40 18.90 24.57 31.68
N SER A 41 18.18 25.09 30.70
CA SER A 41 17.14 24.36 29.97
C SER A 41 17.69 23.10 29.29
N PHE A 42 18.90 23.16 28.74
CA PHE A 42 19.55 22.00 28.15
C PHE A 42 19.91 20.95 29.20
N LEU A 43 20.53 21.35 30.31
CA LEU A 43 20.91 20.40 31.37
C LEU A 43 19.70 19.74 32.05
N ASP A 44 18.58 20.47 32.17
CA ASP A 44 17.34 19.95 32.76
C ASP A 44 16.77 18.77 31.94
N ILE A 45 16.93 18.78 30.60
CA ILE A 45 16.45 17.68 29.74
C ILE A 45 17.42 16.48 29.67
N LEU A 46 18.62 16.59 30.25
CA LEU A 46 19.57 15.49 30.30
C LEU A 46 19.31 14.56 31.49
N SER A 47 19.62 13.28 31.32
CA SER A 47 19.66 12.32 32.41
C SER A 47 20.71 12.72 33.44
N ALA A 48 20.42 12.56 34.73
CA ALA A 48 21.33 12.90 35.82
C ALA A 48 22.73 12.27 35.67
N LYS A 49 22.83 11.11 35.03
CA LYS A 49 24.09 10.36 34.82
C LYS A 49 25.05 11.00 33.82
N THR A 50 24.58 11.89 32.96
CA THR A 50 25.39 12.56 31.92
C THR A 50 25.64 14.03 32.25
N ARG A 51 24.80 14.67 33.06
CA ARG A 51 24.94 16.10 33.47
C ARG A 51 26.32 16.42 34.04
N LEU A 52 26.89 15.46 34.79
CA LEU A 52 28.16 15.55 35.49
C LEU A 52 29.02 14.33 35.19
N GLY A 53 30.30 14.54 34.95
CA GLY A 53 31.24 13.44 34.80
C GLY A 53 32.67 13.87 35.04
N GLU A 54 33.56 12.87 35.08
CA GLU A 54 34.99 13.08 35.19
C GLU A 54 35.59 13.31 33.80
N ASP A 55 36.30 14.41 33.64
CA ASP A 55 37.03 14.73 32.42
C ASP A 55 38.11 13.65 32.15
N PRO A 56 38.08 12.97 30.99
CA PRO A 56 39.02 11.90 30.70
C PRO A 56 40.48 12.36 30.68
N GLU A 57 40.74 13.62 30.34
CA GLU A 57 42.08 14.20 30.24
C GLU A 57 42.54 14.82 31.56
N THR A 58 41.71 15.64 32.21
CA THR A 58 42.11 16.42 33.39
C THR A 58 41.73 15.80 34.73
N LYS A 59 40.91 14.74 34.73
CA LYS A 59 40.38 14.07 35.92
C LYS A 59 39.54 14.96 36.85
N LYS A 60 39.13 16.14 36.37
CA LYS A 60 38.24 17.05 37.09
C LYS A 60 36.78 16.66 36.85
N VAL A 61 35.95 16.80 37.88
CA VAL A 61 34.51 16.56 37.80
C VAL A 61 33.78 17.85 37.45
N GLY A 62 32.94 17.80 36.43
CA GLY A 62 32.13 18.95 35.99
C GLY A 62 31.20 18.59 34.84
N ILE A 63 30.57 19.60 34.24
CA ILE A 63 29.83 19.43 32.98
C ILE A 63 30.82 19.06 31.89
N LEU A 64 30.63 17.91 31.24
CA LEU A 64 31.54 17.34 30.23
C LEU A 64 31.48 18.07 28.88
N TYR A 65 31.61 19.39 28.90
CA TYR A 65 31.61 20.25 27.72
C TYR A 65 32.92 21.02 27.61
N ARG A 66 33.52 21.02 26.41
CA ARG A 66 34.69 21.83 26.10
C ARG A 66 34.67 22.25 24.62
N ALA A 67 34.75 23.55 24.37
CA ALA A 67 34.95 24.12 23.02
C ALA A 67 34.07 23.51 21.92
N GLY A 68 32.78 23.35 22.18
CA GLY A 68 31.81 22.81 21.21
C GLY A 68 31.65 21.29 21.22
N ALA A 69 32.43 20.56 22.02
CA ALA A 69 32.37 19.12 22.14
C ALA A 69 31.83 18.68 23.51
N TRP A 70 30.90 17.74 23.50
CA TRP A 70 30.52 16.94 24.65
C TRP A 70 31.47 15.75 24.77
N LEU A 71 32.17 15.62 25.90
CA LEU A 71 33.34 14.74 26.02
C LEU A 71 33.02 13.27 26.29
N GLY A 72 31.78 12.94 26.66
CA GLY A 72 31.34 11.58 26.97
C GLY A 72 30.04 11.18 26.29
N ASP A 73 29.32 10.25 26.89
CA ASP A 73 27.96 9.90 26.45
C ASP A 73 26.99 11.02 26.79
N LEU A 74 26.09 11.33 25.86
CA LEU A 74 25.04 12.34 26.02
C LEU A 74 23.69 11.62 26.04
N VAL A 75 23.01 11.64 27.19
CA VAL A 75 21.78 10.88 27.42
C VAL A 75 20.63 11.82 27.77
N LEU A 76 19.59 11.87 26.94
CA LEU A 76 18.35 12.59 27.28
C LEU A 76 17.60 11.83 28.38
N ALA A 77 16.88 12.56 29.23
CA ALA A 77 16.03 11.96 30.26
C ALA A 77 14.86 11.18 29.64
N ASP A 78 14.36 10.16 30.34
CA ASP A 78 13.36 9.22 29.80
C ASP A 78 11.98 9.87 29.55
N ASP A 79 11.66 10.95 30.25
CA ASP A 79 10.44 11.72 30.08
C ASP A 79 10.48 12.68 28.88
N VAL A 80 11.65 12.95 28.31
CA VAL A 80 11.84 13.86 27.18
C VAL A 80 11.33 13.22 25.88
N LYS A 81 10.29 13.84 25.30
CA LYS A 81 9.66 13.40 24.04
C LYS A 81 10.15 14.14 22.79
N ALA A 82 10.82 15.28 22.96
CA ALA A 82 11.34 16.07 21.85
C ALA A 82 12.87 15.96 21.75
N PHE A 83 13.37 15.62 20.58
CA PHE A 83 14.81 15.59 20.31
C PHE A 83 15.33 17.02 20.15
N TRP A 84 16.19 17.45 21.07
CA TRP A 84 16.83 18.76 21.05
C TRP A 84 18.22 18.68 21.66
N ILE A 85 19.21 19.20 20.93
CA ILE A 85 20.56 19.48 21.44
C ILE A 85 20.79 20.97 21.26
N ILE A 86 21.51 21.58 22.20
CA ILE A 86 21.89 22.99 22.18
C ILE A 86 22.88 23.29 21.01
N PRO A 87 22.79 24.45 20.32
CA PRO A 87 23.71 24.83 19.23
C PRO A 87 25.20 24.88 19.58
N ASP A 88 25.49 25.14 20.86
CA ASP A 88 26.82 25.13 21.43
C ASP A 88 27.48 23.74 21.30
N VAL A 89 26.71 22.64 21.40
CA VAL A 89 27.23 21.29 21.23
C VAL A 89 27.14 20.89 19.75
N ARG A 90 28.31 20.82 19.11
CA ARG A 90 28.49 20.42 17.70
C ARG A 90 29.05 19.02 17.53
N GLU A 91 29.72 18.50 18.56
CA GLU A 91 30.28 17.15 18.58
C GLU A 91 29.93 16.44 19.90
N VAL A 92 29.58 15.16 19.82
CA VAL A 92 29.47 14.24 20.95
C VAL A 92 30.54 13.17 20.77
N ARG A 93 31.53 13.14 21.66
CA ARG A 93 32.65 12.18 21.60
C ARG A 93 32.24 10.76 22.00
N GLY A 94 31.19 10.61 22.81
CA GLY A 94 30.57 9.33 23.14
C GLY A 94 29.33 9.03 22.30
N SER A 95 28.45 8.20 22.86
CA SER A 95 27.16 7.85 22.29
C SER A 95 26.09 8.90 22.60
N LEU A 96 25.16 9.11 21.68
CA LEU A 96 24.01 9.97 21.88
C LEU A 96 22.76 9.11 22.08
N VAL A 97 22.10 9.25 23.22
CA VAL A 97 20.97 8.41 23.64
C VAL A 97 19.71 9.25 23.81
N ALA A 98 18.76 9.08 22.89
CA ALA A 98 17.46 9.76 22.87
C ALA A 98 16.32 8.73 22.68
N ARG A 99 16.24 7.75 23.59
CA ARG A 99 15.37 6.55 23.48
C ARG A 99 13.88 6.86 23.38
N ASN A 100 13.44 7.94 24.01
CA ASN A 100 12.02 8.30 24.14
C ASN A 100 11.63 9.56 23.36
N ALA A 101 12.59 10.20 22.71
CA ALA A 101 12.33 11.32 21.82
C ALA A 101 11.66 10.80 20.55
N ARG A 102 10.47 11.29 20.23
CA ARG A 102 9.67 10.86 19.09
C ARG A 102 9.58 11.90 17.98
N VAL A 103 9.81 13.16 18.33
CA VAL A 103 9.65 14.30 17.43
C VAL A 103 10.87 15.22 17.57
N ARG A 104 11.34 15.82 16.48
CA ARG A 104 12.38 16.86 16.54
C ARG A 104 11.82 18.16 17.09
N ASN A 105 12.58 18.79 17.98
CA ASN A 105 12.32 20.18 18.34
C ASN A 105 12.71 21.10 17.17
N LYS A 106 11.80 21.99 16.73
CA LYS A 106 12.04 22.91 15.61
C LYS A 106 13.28 23.80 15.80
N SER A 107 13.71 24.04 17.03
CA SER A 107 14.92 24.81 17.36
C SER A 107 16.22 24.05 17.06
N PHE A 108 16.17 22.73 16.80
CA PHE A 108 17.33 21.95 16.40
C PHE A 108 17.56 22.06 14.89
N ASN A 109 18.47 22.97 14.50
CA ASN A 109 18.72 23.31 13.10
C ASN A 109 20.23 23.36 12.73
N HIS A 110 21.11 22.95 13.64
CA HIS A 110 22.56 22.94 13.42
C HIS A 110 23.09 21.52 13.20
N ARG A 111 24.29 21.41 12.62
CA ARG A 111 24.99 20.13 12.40
C ARG A 111 25.56 19.59 13.71
N LEU A 112 25.37 18.29 13.93
CA LEU A 112 25.85 17.54 15.09
C LEU A 112 26.60 16.30 14.62
N LEU A 113 27.83 16.12 15.10
CA LEU A 113 28.64 14.93 14.87
C LEU A 113 28.62 14.03 16.11
N VAL A 114 28.30 12.75 15.95
CA VAL A 114 28.30 11.74 17.01
C VAL A 114 29.37 10.69 16.73
N ARG A 115 30.38 10.59 17.58
CA ARG A 115 31.49 9.63 17.39
C ARG A 115 31.12 8.21 17.82
N GLY A 116 30.26 8.07 18.82
CA GLY A 116 29.75 6.78 19.30
C GLY A 116 28.48 6.32 18.61
N ASP A 117 27.72 5.47 19.29
CA ASP A 117 26.44 4.96 18.82
C ASP A 117 25.35 6.03 18.92
N LEU A 118 24.38 5.97 18.01
CA LEU A 118 23.21 6.84 18.01
C LEU A 118 21.98 6.01 18.38
N VAL A 119 21.44 6.23 19.59
CA VAL A 119 20.29 5.46 20.12
C VAL A 119 19.02 6.30 20.02
N LEU A 120 18.10 5.90 19.15
CA LEU A 120 16.87 6.66 18.84
C LEU A 120 15.60 5.83 18.97
N HIS A 121 14.46 6.51 19.05
CA HIS A 121 13.17 5.92 18.77
C HIS A 121 12.93 5.85 17.25
N GLN A 122 12.27 4.81 16.73
CA GLN A 122 12.04 4.67 15.29
C GLN A 122 11.25 5.83 14.65
N ASP A 123 10.42 6.54 15.43
CA ASP A 123 9.62 7.66 14.91
C ASP A 123 10.49 8.83 14.43
N LEU A 124 11.64 9.07 15.07
CA LEU A 124 12.60 10.09 14.61
C LEU A 124 13.19 9.76 13.24
N LEU A 125 13.26 8.47 12.89
CA LEU A 125 13.78 8.06 11.58
C LEU A 125 12.90 8.47 10.41
N ARG A 126 11.64 8.85 10.68
CA ARG A 126 10.70 9.33 9.66
C ARG A 126 10.91 10.80 9.31
N GLU A 127 11.56 11.55 10.19
CA GLU A 127 11.84 12.97 9.95
C GLU A 127 13.04 13.16 9.00
N ASP A 128 13.01 14.23 8.22
CA ASP A 128 14.15 14.65 7.41
C ASP A 128 15.26 15.23 8.31
N PHE A 129 16.20 14.35 8.65
CA PHE A 129 17.39 14.65 9.44
C PHE A 129 18.64 14.63 8.55
N SER A 130 19.02 15.77 7.97
CA SER A 130 20.31 15.95 7.29
C SER A 130 21.44 16.40 8.21
N ASN A 131 21.12 16.73 9.46
CA ASN A 131 22.01 17.50 10.32
C ASN A 131 22.80 16.65 11.32
N VAL A 132 22.55 15.34 11.39
CA VAL A 132 23.26 14.45 12.33
C VAL A 132 24.15 13.50 11.53
N GLU A 133 25.44 13.58 11.79
CA GLU A 133 26.42 12.63 11.26
C GLU A 133 26.89 11.72 12.39
N ARG A 134 27.11 10.44 12.09
CA ARG A 134 27.56 9.46 13.08
C ARG A 134 28.70 8.58 12.57
N SER A 135 29.52 8.10 13.49
CA SER A 135 30.57 7.11 13.22
C SER A 135 30.27 5.71 13.78
N GLY A 136 29.52 5.60 14.89
CA GLY A 136 29.08 4.32 15.45
C GLY A 136 27.77 3.81 14.83
N ASP A 137 27.16 2.79 15.43
CA ASP A 137 25.94 2.15 14.90
C ASP A 137 24.67 2.95 15.22
N LEU A 138 23.60 2.72 14.44
CA LEU A 138 22.26 3.19 14.76
C LEU A 138 21.57 2.15 15.62
N VAL A 139 21.18 2.50 16.83
CA VAL A 139 20.50 1.60 17.77
C VAL A 139 19.06 2.07 17.93
N LEU A 140 18.09 1.17 17.76
CA LEU A 140 16.69 1.50 18.03
C LEU A 140 16.23 0.88 19.34
N SER A 141 15.70 1.72 20.22
CA SER A 141 15.10 1.27 21.49
C SER A 141 13.82 0.46 21.28
N TRP A 142 13.12 0.75 20.18
CA TRP A 142 11.95 0.03 19.70
C TRP A 142 11.84 0.27 18.18
N PRO A 143 11.48 -0.73 17.37
CA PRO A 143 10.97 -2.06 17.72
C PRO A 143 12.06 -3.08 18.08
N ARG A 144 11.65 -4.17 18.73
CA ARG A 144 12.57 -5.26 19.12
C ARG A 144 12.98 -6.15 17.95
N ARG A 145 12.07 -6.31 16.98
CA ARG A 145 12.23 -7.17 15.80
C ARG A 145 12.23 -6.36 14.51
N ALA A 146 12.91 -6.86 13.49
CA ALA A 146 12.94 -6.27 12.15
C ALA A 146 11.56 -6.33 11.49
N GLU A 147 10.78 -7.40 11.72
CA GLU A 147 9.39 -7.54 11.22
C GLU A 147 8.48 -6.40 11.69
N ASP A 148 8.80 -5.83 12.86
CA ASP A 148 8.08 -4.71 13.47
C ASP A 148 8.66 -3.35 13.07
N LEU A 149 9.82 -3.32 12.40
CA LEU A 149 10.45 -2.09 11.90
C LEU A 149 9.60 -1.48 10.79
N ARG A 150 9.08 -0.29 11.02
CA ARG A 150 8.21 0.44 10.07
C ARG A 150 8.95 1.56 9.35
N VAL A 151 10.25 1.38 9.10
CA VAL A 151 11.12 2.39 8.49
C VAL A 151 11.64 1.86 7.14
N PRO A 152 11.45 2.62 6.04
CA PRO A 152 11.89 2.19 4.72
C PRO A 152 13.42 2.18 4.57
N PRO A 153 13.95 1.33 3.66
CA PRO A 153 15.37 1.21 3.39
C PRO A 153 16.04 2.56 3.11
N GLN A 154 15.39 3.41 2.33
CA GLN A 154 15.92 4.73 1.97
C GLN A 154 16.10 5.62 3.19
N ARG A 155 15.17 5.54 4.16
CA ARG A 155 15.29 6.28 5.42
C ARG A 155 16.43 5.72 6.27
N LEU A 156 16.56 4.41 6.38
CA LEU A 156 17.71 3.80 7.08
C LEU A 156 19.05 4.21 6.45
N ALA A 157 19.11 4.26 5.11
CA ALA A 157 20.28 4.71 4.37
C ALA A 157 20.61 6.21 4.62
N VAL A 158 19.61 7.09 4.66
CA VAL A 158 19.79 8.51 5.05
C VAL A 158 20.36 8.63 6.46
N TRP A 159 19.93 7.76 7.37
CA TRP A 159 20.50 7.67 8.71
C TRP A 159 21.83 6.92 8.77
N GLY A 160 22.46 6.71 7.61
CA GLY A 160 23.79 6.13 7.46
C GLY A 160 23.86 4.64 7.75
N VAL A 161 22.75 3.88 7.71
CA VAL A 161 22.79 2.40 7.78
C VAL A 161 23.16 1.87 6.41
N GLY A 162 24.19 1.02 6.33
CA GLY A 162 24.68 0.48 5.07
C GLY A 162 25.66 -0.66 5.30
N GLU A 163 26.63 -0.83 4.40
CA GLU A 163 27.62 -1.92 4.49
C GLU A 163 28.61 -1.73 5.65
N ASN A 164 28.94 -0.49 6.01
CA ASN A 164 29.98 -0.17 6.99
C ASN A 164 29.43 0.14 8.39
N THR A 165 28.12 0.26 8.54
CA THR A 165 27.45 0.83 9.71
C THR A 165 26.15 0.09 9.95
N ARG A 166 25.99 -0.47 11.15
CA ARG A 166 24.90 -1.40 11.44
C ARG A 166 23.68 -0.68 12.02
N LEU A 167 22.53 -1.32 11.83
CA LEU A 167 21.32 -1.10 12.62
C LEU A 167 21.31 -2.14 13.74
N ARG A 168 21.25 -1.73 15.01
CA ARG A 168 21.05 -2.65 16.14
C ARG A 168 19.62 -2.56 16.66
N LEU A 169 18.98 -3.72 16.72
CA LEU A 169 17.70 -3.95 17.39
C LEU A 169 17.95 -4.87 18.58
N GLU A 170 16.93 -5.10 19.42
CA GLU A 170 17.03 -6.05 20.53
C GLU A 170 17.30 -7.49 20.03
N GLU A 171 16.76 -7.86 18.86
CA GLU A 171 16.97 -9.18 18.27
C GLU A 171 18.36 -9.39 17.62
N GLY A 172 19.17 -8.34 17.44
CA GLY A 172 20.50 -8.45 16.85
C GLY A 172 20.96 -7.24 16.06
N SER A 173 22.12 -7.39 15.42
CA SER A 173 22.70 -6.37 14.55
C SER A 173 22.43 -6.65 13.07
N PHE A 174 22.21 -5.61 12.27
CA PHE A 174 21.80 -5.73 10.87
C PHE A 174 22.64 -4.86 9.94
N TYR A 175 22.99 -5.41 8.78
CA TYR A 175 23.46 -4.63 7.64
C TYR A 175 22.31 -4.39 6.66
N LEU A 176 22.28 -3.17 6.10
CA LEU A 176 21.42 -2.86 4.97
C LEU A 176 22.22 -3.01 3.69
N SER A 177 21.68 -3.75 2.73
CA SER A 177 22.23 -3.90 1.39
C SER A 177 21.16 -3.61 0.34
N GLU A 178 21.60 -3.04 -0.78
CA GLU A 178 20.78 -2.90 -1.99
C GLU A 178 21.36 -3.82 -3.06
N GLU A 179 20.54 -4.75 -3.54
CA GLU A 179 20.88 -5.63 -4.64
C GLU A 179 20.10 -5.21 -5.90
N GLN A 180 20.77 -5.21 -7.04
CA GLN A 180 20.16 -5.02 -8.35
C GLN A 180 19.97 -6.39 -9.01
N GLU A 181 18.74 -6.87 -9.10
CA GLU A 181 18.39 -8.09 -9.85
C GLU A 181 17.46 -7.73 -11.00
N GLU A 182 17.86 -8.01 -12.24
CA GLU A 182 17.08 -7.79 -13.46
C GLU A 182 16.50 -6.35 -13.60
N GLY A 183 17.20 -5.35 -13.07
CA GLY A 183 16.79 -3.93 -13.13
C GLY A 183 15.82 -3.49 -12.03
N VAL A 184 15.56 -4.33 -11.02
CA VAL A 184 14.77 -3.98 -9.83
C VAL A 184 15.70 -3.86 -8.63
N SER A 185 15.67 -2.72 -7.94
CA SER A 185 16.33 -2.54 -6.64
C SER A 185 15.61 -3.36 -5.56
N VAL A 186 16.36 -4.21 -4.90
CA VAL A 186 15.91 -5.06 -3.80
C VAL A 186 16.70 -4.69 -2.55
N PHE A 187 15.99 -4.28 -1.50
CA PHE A 187 16.62 -3.90 -0.23
C PHE A 187 16.52 -5.04 0.79
N LEU A 188 17.66 -5.38 1.39
CA LEU A 188 17.78 -6.48 2.35
C LEU A 188 18.38 -6.00 3.66
N LEU A 189 17.74 -6.37 4.77
CA LEU A 189 18.33 -6.34 6.10
C LEU A 189 18.88 -7.72 6.43
N ARG A 190 20.18 -7.82 6.67
CA ARG A 190 20.84 -9.08 7.05
C ARG A 190 21.24 -9.03 8.52
N ASN A 191 20.67 -9.92 9.33
CA ASN A 191 21.10 -10.14 10.70
C ASN A 191 22.54 -10.72 10.69
N VAL A 192 23.45 -10.06 11.40
CA VAL A 192 24.87 -10.41 11.48
C VAL A 192 25.08 -11.68 12.29
N ASP A 193 24.28 -11.85 13.35
CA ASP A 193 24.45 -12.91 14.34
C ASP A 193 23.79 -14.21 13.86
N SER A 194 22.56 -14.13 13.34
CA SER A 194 21.80 -15.30 12.87
C SER A 194 21.94 -15.60 11.38
N GLY A 195 22.42 -14.63 10.59
CA GLY A 195 22.41 -14.71 9.13
C GLY A 195 21.02 -14.56 8.50
N GLN A 196 19.97 -14.35 9.31
CA GLN A 196 18.60 -14.19 8.83
C GLN A 196 18.48 -12.95 7.94
N LEU A 197 17.79 -13.11 6.81
CA LEU A 197 17.55 -12.04 5.85
C LEU A 197 16.12 -11.54 5.97
N TYR A 198 15.92 -10.25 5.76
CA TYR A 198 14.62 -9.60 5.68
C TYR A 198 14.56 -8.74 4.43
N LEU A 199 13.45 -8.81 3.71
CA LEU A 199 13.21 -8.13 2.45
C LEU A 199 12.17 -7.03 2.65
N TRP A 200 12.41 -5.87 2.06
CA TRP A 200 11.41 -4.80 2.06
C TRP A 200 10.33 -5.05 1.00
N GLU A 201 9.12 -5.40 1.43
CA GLU A 201 7.94 -5.60 0.58
C GLU A 201 6.70 -4.97 1.19
N PHE A 202 5.87 -4.31 0.39
CA PHE A 202 4.61 -3.71 0.89
C PHE A 202 4.84 -2.84 2.14
N ASN A 203 5.98 -2.14 2.10
CA ASN A 203 6.57 -1.35 3.15
C ASN A 203 6.96 -2.10 4.44
N ALA A 204 6.89 -3.42 4.51
CA ALA A 204 7.30 -4.22 5.67
C ALA A 204 8.64 -4.91 5.41
N TRP A 205 9.37 -5.17 6.49
CA TRP A 205 10.48 -6.10 6.47
C TRP A 205 9.94 -7.51 6.66
N GLU A 206 9.89 -8.27 5.58
CA GLU A 206 9.42 -9.65 5.56
C GLU A 206 10.61 -10.59 5.67
N PRO A 207 10.60 -11.59 6.57
CA PRO A 207 11.72 -12.50 6.72
C PRO A 207 11.87 -13.36 5.45
N VAL A 208 13.07 -13.34 4.86
CA VAL A 208 13.47 -14.23 3.77
C VAL A 208 13.88 -15.56 4.39
N ARG A 209 12.90 -16.39 4.72
CA ARG A 209 13.11 -17.72 5.34
C ARG A 209 13.50 -18.81 4.34
N GLY A 210 13.56 -18.46 3.05
CA GLY A 210 14.02 -19.34 1.98
C GLY A 210 15.49 -19.78 2.10
N SER A 211 16.29 -19.18 2.98
CA SER A 211 17.67 -19.62 3.23
C SER A 211 17.76 -21.04 3.80
N VAL A 212 16.72 -21.52 4.50
CA VAL A 212 16.65 -22.90 5.04
C VAL A 212 16.29 -23.91 3.95
N LEU A 213 15.47 -23.51 2.98
CA LEU A 213 14.96 -24.39 1.91
C LEU A 213 16.01 -24.67 0.82
N GLY A 214 17.09 -23.90 0.79
CA GLY A 214 18.10 -23.96 -0.27
C GLY A 214 17.62 -23.33 -1.57
N GLN A 215 18.55 -22.72 -2.32
CA GLN A 215 18.24 -22.00 -3.55
C GLN A 215 17.60 -22.90 -4.62
N GLU A 216 17.94 -24.19 -4.64
CA GLU A 216 17.39 -25.16 -5.59
C GLU A 216 15.87 -25.32 -5.44
N VAL A 217 15.37 -25.48 -4.21
CA VAL A 217 13.93 -25.61 -3.95
C VAL A 217 13.20 -24.33 -4.33
N LEU A 218 13.74 -23.16 -3.98
CA LEU A 218 13.14 -21.88 -4.35
C LEU A 218 13.12 -21.66 -5.87
N ASN A 219 14.19 -22.05 -6.58
CA ASN A 219 14.22 -22.02 -8.04
C ASN A 219 13.15 -22.95 -8.63
N GLN A 220 12.95 -24.13 -8.05
CA GLN A 220 11.90 -25.05 -8.48
C GLN A 220 10.50 -24.45 -8.25
N VAL A 221 10.25 -23.85 -7.07
CA VAL A 221 9.00 -23.12 -6.81
C VAL A 221 8.77 -22.05 -7.86
N GLY A 222 9.76 -21.16 -8.07
CA GLY A 222 9.69 -20.09 -9.06
C GLY A 222 9.41 -20.61 -10.47
N ALA A 223 10.12 -21.64 -10.91
CA ALA A 223 9.94 -22.26 -12.22
C ALA A 223 8.56 -22.92 -12.39
N ARG A 224 8.01 -23.52 -11.33
CA ARG A 224 6.65 -24.11 -11.36
C ARG A 224 5.57 -23.02 -11.43
N LEU A 225 5.70 -21.94 -10.66
CA LEU A 225 4.80 -20.79 -10.76
C LEU A 225 4.88 -20.12 -12.13
N GLU A 226 6.08 -19.96 -12.70
CA GLU A 226 6.27 -19.44 -14.06
C GLU A 226 5.63 -20.36 -15.11
N ARG A 227 5.85 -21.68 -15.00
CA ARG A 227 5.25 -22.67 -15.89
C ARG A 227 3.73 -22.62 -15.82
N PHE A 228 3.16 -22.51 -14.62
CA PHE A 228 1.73 -22.31 -14.44
C PHE A 228 1.24 -21.07 -15.19
N CYS A 229 1.90 -19.92 -15.00
CA CYS A 229 1.50 -18.68 -15.65
C CYS A 229 1.55 -18.82 -17.19
N LYS A 230 2.54 -19.53 -17.73
CA LYS A 230 2.58 -19.86 -19.16
C LYS A 230 1.40 -20.72 -19.60
N LEU A 231 1.07 -21.77 -18.84
CA LEU A 231 -0.05 -22.67 -19.14
C LEU A 231 -1.41 -21.95 -19.06
N ALA A 232 -1.58 -21.04 -18.10
CA ALA A 232 -2.80 -20.26 -17.92
C ALA A 232 -2.95 -19.09 -18.92
N GLY A 233 -2.04 -18.95 -19.89
CA GLY A 233 -2.02 -17.83 -20.83
C GLY A 233 -1.63 -16.48 -20.21
N LEU A 234 -1.14 -16.48 -18.97
CA LEU A 234 -0.64 -15.29 -18.27
C LEU A 234 0.77 -14.88 -18.71
N GLY A 235 1.52 -15.73 -19.43
CA GLY A 235 2.92 -15.45 -19.79
C GLY A 235 3.89 -15.57 -18.61
N GLY A 236 5.18 -15.80 -18.91
CA GLY A 236 6.22 -15.99 -17.88
C GLY A 236 6.61 -14.71 -17.14
N ASP A 237 6.33 -13.55 -17.72
CA ASP A 237 6.57 -12.20 -17.20
C ASP A 237 5.53 -11.75 -16.16
N PHE A 238 4.45 -12.51 -15.96
CA PHE A 238 3.43 -12.19 -14.96
C PHE A 238 3.99 -12.30 -13.52
N VAL A 239 4.88 -13.26 -13.32
CA VAL A 239 5.63 -13.50 -12.08
C VAL A 239 7.05 -12.95 -12.20
N LEU A 240 7.59 -12.49 -11.08
CA LEU A 240 8.96 -12.01 -10.98
C LEU A 240 9.92 -13.20 -10.92
N LYS A 241 11.01 -13.17 -11.69
CA LYS A 241 12.07 -14.19 -11.68
C LYS A 241 13.05 -13.96 -10.53
N ASN A 242 12.52 -13.82 -9.33
CA ASN A 242 13.28 -13.54 -8.13
C ASN A 242 12.79 -14.47 -7.01
N THR A 243 13.67 -15.33 -6.51
CA THR A 243 13.32 -16.32 -5.47
C THR A 243 12.99 -15.68 -4.13
N LYS A 244 13.44 -14.44 -3.88
CA LYS A 244 13.09 -13.67 -2.69
C LYS A 244 11.65 -13.13 -2.77
N LYS A 245 11.07 -13.08 -3.97
CA LYS A 245 9.74 -12.52 -4.29
C LYS A 245 8.67 -13.60 -4.57
N ILE A 246 8.87 -14.84 -4.11
CA ILE A 246 7.92 -15.94 -4.34
C ILE A 246 6.53 -15.65 -3.74
N GLY A 247 6.46 -15.09 -2.53
CA GLY A 247 5.20 -14.69 -1.91
C GLY A 247 4.42 -13.67 -2.75
N HIS A 248 5.12 -12.69 -3.33
CA HIS A 248 4.53 -11.75 -4.28
C HIS A 248 3.91 -12.46 -5.49
N ASN A 249 4.61 -13.45 -6.04
CA ASN A 249 4.13 -14.23 -7.18
C ASN A 249 2.90 -15.08 -6.82
N ILE A 250 2.91 -15.73 -5.65
CA ILE A 250 1.77 -16.51 -5.16
C ILE A 250 0.53 -15.62 -4.99
N ARG A 251 0.68 -14.46 -4.33
CA ARG A 251 -0.43 -13.51 -4.15
C ARG A 251 -0.99 -12.98 -5.47
N LYS A 252 -0.13 -12.74 -6.47
CA LYS A 252 -0.57 -12.33 -7.82
C LYS A 252 -1.44 -13.39 -8.48
N ILE A 253 -1.02 -14.65 -8.36
CA ILE A 253 -1.75 -15.79 -8.90
C ILE A 253 -3.09 -15.95 -8.17
N LEU A 254 -3.08 -15.93 -6.84
CA LEU A 254 -4.31 -15.99 -6.04
C LEU A 254 -5.31 -14.91 -6.46
N ARG A 255 -4.84 -13.68 -6.61
CA ARG A 255 -5.70 -12.56 -7.02
C ARG A 255 -6.27 -12.74 -8.43
N TYR A 256 -5.48 -13.29 -9.35
CA TYR A 256 -5.99 -13.64 -10.68
C TYR A 256 -7.06 -14.74 -10.63
N LEU A 257 -6.88 -15.76 -9.79
CA LEU A 257 -7.86 -16.83 -9.60
C LEU A 257 -9.16 -16.32 -8.98
N GLU A 258 -9.10 -15.36 -8.04
CA GLU A 258 -10.27 -14.68 -7.49
C GLU A 258 -11.09 -13.97 -8.58
N PHE A 259 -10.42 -13.29 -9.53
CA PHE A 259 -11.12 -12.69 -10.67
C PHE A 259 -11.76 -13.73 -11.59
N ILE A 260 -11.20 -14.93 -11.69
CA ILE A 260 -11.85 -16.00 -12.44
C ILE A 260 -13.08 -16.51 -11.68
N SER A 261 -12.94 -16.83 -10.39
CA SER A 261 -14.05 -17.35 -9.55
C SER A 261 -15.28 -16.44 -9.61
N ALA A 262 -15.09 -15.13 -9.46
CA ALA A 262 -16.21 -14.19 -9.51
C ALA A 262 -16.82 -14.03 -10.92
N SER A 263 -16.19 -14.51 -11.98
CA SER A 263 -16.78 -14.59 -13.33
C SER A 263 -17.56 -15.90 -13.53
N VAL A 264 -17.13 -17.00 -12.89
CA VAL A 264 -17.83 -18.31 -12.95
C VAL A 264 -19.17 -18.28 -12.22
N ALA A 265 -19.28 -17.51 -11.14
CA ALA A 265 -20.52 -17.36 -10.36
C ALA A 265 -21.72 -16.79 -11.15
N GLN A 266 -21.49 -16.21 -12.33
CA GLN A 266 -22.53 -15.60 -13.18
C GLN A 266 -23.07 -16.53 -14.27
N GLU A 267 -22.50 -17.73 -14.48
CA GLU A 267 -22.92 -18.66 -15.54
C GLU A 267 -23.25 -20.09 -15.03
N THR A 268 -23.89 -20.88 -15.90
CA THR A 268 -24.62 -22.15 -15.64
C THR A 268 -24.13 -23.04 -14.47
N PRO A 269 -25.03 -23.46 -13.54
CA PRO A 269 -24.70 -24.05 -12.25
C PRO A 269 -24.01 -25.43 -12.24
N ALA A 270 -24.01 -26.17 -13.36
CA ALA A 270 -23.43 -27.52 -13.42
C ALA A 270 -21.94 -27.54 -13.81
N LEU A 271 -21.49 -26.56 -14.60
CA LEU A 271 -20.07 -26.38 -14.96
C LEU A 271 -19.32 -25.58 -13.88
N SER A 272 -20.02 -24.70 -13.15
CA SER A 272 -19.45 -23.88 -12.08
C SER A 272 -19.06 -24.70 -10.85
N ALA A 273 -19.86 -25.65 -10.40
CA ALA A 273 -19.59 -26.39 -9.16
C ALA A 273 -18.25 -27.18 -9.15
N GLY A 274 -17.86 -27.77 -10.29
CA GLY A 274 -16.57 -28.47 -10.43
C GLY A 274 -15.38 -27.52 -10.54
N ALA A 275 -15.57 -26.41 -11.28
CA ALA A 275 -14.55 -25.37 -11.43
C ALA A 275 -14.31 -24.60 -10.12
N ASP A 276 -15.37 -24.28 -9.38
CA ASP A 276 -15.32 -23.58 -8.08
C ASP A 276 -14.64 -24.41 -7.00
N ARG A 277 -14.89 -25.73 -6.98
CA ARG A 277 -14.18 -26.65 -6.08
C ARG A 277 -12.68 -26.69 -6.40
N LEU A 278 -12.30 -26.87 -7.67
CA LEU A 278 -10.90 -26.87 -8.09
C LEU A 278 -10.21 -25.52 -7.81
N LEU A 279 -10.95 -24.42 -7.99
CA LEU A 279 -10.55 -23.06 -7.64
C LEU A 279 -10.19 -22.92 -6.17
N GLY A 280 -11.07 -23.39 -5.29
CA GLY A 280 -10.87 -23.43 -3.85
C GLY A 280 -9.64 -24.26 -3.50
N GLU A 281 -9.57 -25.50 -3.99
CA GLU A 281 -8.44 -26.41 -3.74
C GLU A 281 -7.10 -25.80 -4.15
N VAL A 282 -7.02 -25.17 -5.34
CA VAL A 282 -5.80 -24.51 -5.82
C VAL A 282 -5.46 -23.28 -4.98
N SER A 283 -6.46 -22.46 -4.63
CA SER A 283 -6.24 -21.25 -3.84
C SER A 283 -5.74 -21.58 -2.44
N ASP A 284 -6.30 -22.62 -1.83
CA ASP A 284 -5.88 -23.08 -0.50
C ASP A 284 -4.48 -23.69 -0.56
N LEU A 285 -4.16 -24.51 -1.57
CA LEU A 285 -2.81 -25.03 -1.79
C LEU A 285 -1.77 -23.92 -1.97
N LEU A 286 -2.10 -22.85 -2.70
CA LEU A 286 -1.22 -21.70 -2.89
C LEU A 286 -1.00 -20.93 -1.58
N ARG A 287 -2.05 -20.71 -0.78
CA ARG A 287 -1.95 -20.09 0.55
C ARG A 287 -1.11 -20.95 1.51
N ASP A 288 -1.34 -22.26 1.51
CA ASP A 288 -0.57 -23.20 2.31
C ASP A 288 0.89 -23.25 1.84
N LEU A 289 1.15 -23.17 0.54
CA LEU A 289 2.50 -23.12 -0.02
C LEU A 289 3.22 -21.85 0.47
N GLU A 290 2.58 -20.69 0.39
CA GLU A 290 3.11 -19.44 0.94
C GLU A 290 3.38 -19.58 2.44
N LYS A 291 2.43 -20.14 3.20
CA LYS A 291 2.58 -20.38 4.64
C LYS A 291 3.72 -21.35 4.96
N ASN A 292 3.97 -22.38 4.15
CA ASN A 292 5.08 -23.31 4.36
C ASN A 292 6.44 -22.69 3.98
N ILE A 293 6.49 -21.84 2.95
CA ILE A 293 7.71 -21.15 2.54
C ILE A 293 8.13 -20.08 3.57
N TYR A 294 7.16 -19.32 4.09
CA TYR A 294 7.40 -18.22 5.04
C TYR A 294 7.08 -18.59 6.50
N GLY A 295 6.69 -19.84 6.76
CA GLY A 295 6.36 -20.37 8.08
C GLY A 295 7.56 -20.45 9.02
N PRO A 296 7.34 -20.76 10.31
CA PRO A 296 8.42 -20.86 11.29
C PRO A 296 9.35 -22.05 11.02
N ASN A 297 8.84 -23.13 10.42
CA ASN A 297 9.59 -24.35 10.10
C ASN A 297 9.32 -24.75 8.64
N PRO A 298 10.06 -24.19 7.67
CA PRO A 298 9.85 -24.52 6.26
C PRO A 298 10.34 -25.94 5.95
N ASP A 299 9.50 -26.74 5.30
CA ASP A 299 9.76 -28.16 4.97
C ASP A 299 9.87 -28.34 3.45
N ALA A 300 11.11 -28.53 2.96
CA ALA A 300 11.40 -28.67 1.54
C ALA A 300 10.70 -29.89 0.89
N PRO A 301 10.80 -31.12 1.42
CA PRO A 301 10.02 -32.26 0.95
C PRO A 301 8.51 -31.97 0.84
N ASN A 302 7.91 -31.38 1.86
CA ASN A 302 6.48 -31.05 1.85
C ASN A 302 6.16 -30.02 0.76
N ILE A 303 6.98 -28.97 0.61
CA ILE A 303 6.82 -27.96 -0.45
C ILE A 303 6.88 -28.57 -1.85
N LEU A 304 7.80 -29.51 -2.10
CA LEU A 304 7.90 -30.18 -3.39
C LEU A 304 6.67 -31.05 -3.68
N ILE A 305 6.17 -31.78 -2.68
CA ILE A 305 4.91 -32.54 -2.80
C ILE A 305 3.74 -31.61 -3.12
N MET A 306 3.63 -30.50 -2.39
CA MET A 306 2.59 -29.49 -2.62
C MET A 306 2.68 -28.88 -4.02
N LEU A 307 3.89 -28.64 -4.54
CA LEU A 307 4.10 -28.14 -5.90
C LEU A 307 3.67 -29.14 -6.98
N ASP A 308 3.88 -30.43 -6.78
CA ASP A 308 3.43 -31.45 -7.72
C ASP A 308 1.91 -31.59 -7.71
N VAL A 309 1.28 -31.65 -6.52
CA VAL A 309 -0.19 -31.63 -6.40
C VAL A 309 -0.79 -30.36 -7.01
N LEU A 310 -0.17 -29.21 -6.73
CA LEU A 310 -0.57 -27.93 -7.30
C LEU A 310 -0.42 -27.94 -8.82
N SER A 311 0.66 -28.50 -9.37
CA SER A 311 0.86 -28.60 -10.82
C SER A 311 -0.26 -29.39 -11.50
N ASP A 312 -0.65 -30.54 -10.92
CA ASP A 312 -1.72 -31.39 -11.44
C ASP A 312 -3.09 -30.70 -11.35
N ARG A 313 -3.40 -30.10 -10.20
CA ARG A 313 -4.65 -29.37 -9.97
C ARG A 313 -4.75 -28.14 -10.87
N LEU A 314 -3.66 -27.41 -11.06
CA LEU A 314 -3.60 -26.27 -11.97
C LEU A 314 -3.78 -26.67 -13.43
N ALA A 315 -3.19 -27.79 -13.86
CA ALA A 315 -3.39 -28.30 -15.22
C ALA A 315 -4.86 -28.65 -15.48
N ALA A 316 -5.53 -29.31 -14.51
CA ALA A 316 -6.96 -29.61 -14.58
C ALA A 316 -7.81 -28.32 -14.57
N LEU A 317 -7.42 -27.34 -13.76
CA LEU A 317 -8.11 -26.06 -13.65
C LEU A 317 -8.01 -25.25 -14.95
N VAL A 318 -6.83 -25.17 -15.58
CA VAL A 318 -6.63 -24.51 -16.88
C VAL A 318 -7.50 -25.14 -17.97
N GLN A 319 -7.64 -26.47 -17.99
CA GLN A 319 -8.53 -27.15 -18.95
C GLN A 319 -10.00 -26.74 -18.80
N HIS A 320 -10.46 -26.48 -17.57
CA HIS A 320 -11.82 -25.99 -17.32
C HIS A 320 -11.95 -24.50 -17.69
N TYR A 321 -10.93 -23.69 -17.43
CA TYR A 321 -10.96 -22.24 -17.67
C TYR A 321 -10.81 -21.78 -19.09
N ASP A 322 -10.11 -22.52 -19.94
CA ASP A 322 -10.03 -22.18 -21.35
C ASP A 322 -11.40 -22.33 -22.06
N ALA A 323 -12.33 -23.05 -21.43
CA ALA A 323 -13.70 -23.23 -21.91
C ALA A 323 -14.69 -22.16 -21.40
N LEU A 324 -14.36 -21.39 -20.36
CA LEU A 324 -15.28 -20.43 -19.75
C LEU A 324 -15.15 -19.02 -20.36
N PRO A 325 -16.26 -18.35 -20.69
CA PRO A 325 -16.25 -16.95 -21.07
C PRO A 325 -15.65 -16.11 -19.96
N ARG A 326 -14.60 -15.36 -20.27
CA ARG A 326 -14.01 -14.38 -19.35
C ARG A 326 -14.51 -13.01 -19.74
N GLU A 327 -15.43 -12.45 -18.97
CA GLU A 327 -15.88 -11.08 -19.18
C GLU A 327 -14.83 -10.07 -18.70
N LYS A 328 -14.65 -8.99 -19.47
CA LYS A 328 -13.78 -7.91 -19.05
C LYS A 328 -14.36 -7.24 -17.81
N ARG A 329 -13.50 -7.02 -16.82
CA ARG A 329 -13.85 -6.26 -15.62
C ARG A 329 -13.53 -4.79 -15.82
N PRO A 330 -14.34 -3.88 -15.24
CA PRO A 330 -14.11 -2.44 -15.37
C PRO A 330 -12.77 -2.05 -14.74
N GLU A 331 -11.87 -1.52 -15.57
CA GLU A 331 -10.60 -0.93 -15.14
C GLU A 331 -10.78 0.45 -14.50
N SER A 332 -11.91 1.11 -14.78
CA SER A 332 -12.24 2.47 -14.35
C SER A 332 -12.18 2.63 -12.84
N HIS A 333 -12.59 1.65 -12.04
CA HIS A 333 -12.59 1.79 -10.58
C HIS A 333 -11.17 1.90 -10.01
N LEU A 334 -10.24 1.07 -10.50
CA LEU A 334 -8.84 1.15 -10.07
C LEU A 334 -8.15 2.42 -10.61
N GLN A 335 -8.52 2.88 -11.81
CA GLN A 335 -8.04 4.16 -12.34
C GLN A 335 -8.54 5.34 -11.50
N ASN A 336 -9.83 5.37 -11.17
CA ASN A 336 -10.45 6.38 -10.31
C ASN A 336 -9.82 6.41 -8.91
N ASP A 337 -9.46 5.26 -8.35
CA ASP A 337 -8.75 5.14 -7.07
C ASP A 337 -7.32 5.70 -7.17
N LEU A 338 -6.59 5.42 -8.26
CA LEU A 338 -5.25 5.99 -8.49
C LEU A 338 -5.30 7.51 -8.65
N GLU A 339 -6.30 8.03 -9.35
CA GLU A 339 -6.54 9.46 -9.48
C GLU A 339 -6.91 10.09 -8.13
N ALA A 340 -7.71 9.40 -7.30
CA ALA A 340 -8.02 9.83 -5.94
C ALA A 340 -6.75 9.99 -5.11
N LEU A 341 -5.93 8.95 -5.10
CA LEU A 341 -4.68 8.94 -4.34
C LEU A 341 -3.72 10.02 -4.83
N ALA A 342 -3.63 10.23 -6.15
CA ALA A 342 -2.80 11.30 -6.71
C ALA A 342 -3.26 12.68 -6.25
N ALA A 343 -4.57 12.96 -6.26
CA ALA A 343 -5.14 14.21 -5.76
C ALA A 343 -4.85 14.42 -4.27
N LEU A 344 -5.05 13.37 -3.45
CA LEU A 344 -4.81 13.41 -2.00
C LEU A 344 -3.33 13.59 -1.61
N MET A 345 -2.39 13.26 -2.50
CA MET A 345 -0.94 13.42 -2.29
C MET A 345 -0.40 14.77 -2.80
N ALA A 346 -1.23 15.65 -3.36
CA ALA A 346 -0.80 16.97 -3.79
C ALA A 346 -0.32 17.83 -2.60
N GLU A 347 0.64 18.73 -2.85
CA GLU A 347 1.19 19.62 -1.81
C GLU A 347 0.12 20.54 -1.19
N GLU A 348 -0.84 20.96 -2.00
CA GLU A 348 -1.98 21.77 -1.60
C GLU A 348 -3.26 21.19 -2.21
N VAL A 349 -4.17 20.71 -1.37
CA VAL A 349 -5.46 20.14 -1.78
C VAL A 349 -6.60 20.83 -1.01
N GLY A 350 -7.74 21.03 -1.66
CA GLY A 350 -8.96 21.56 -1.06
C GLY A 350 -10.08 20.51 -1.04
N VAL A 351 -11.24 20.87 -0.49
CA VAL A 351 -12.41 19.97 -0.38
C VAL A 351 -12.89 19.45 -1.74
N ASP A 352 -12.89 20.33 -2.75
CA ASP A 352 -13.37 19.96 -4.08
C ASP A 352 -12.42 18.92 -4.72
N GLU A 353 -11.11 19.05 -4.50
CA GLU A 353 -10.11 18.10 -5.00
C GLU A 353 -10.03 16.81 -4.17
N ILE A 354 -10.27 16.89 -2.85
CA ILE A 354 -10.33 15.70 -1.98
C ILE A 354 -11.45 14.78 -2.45
N PHE A 355 -12.69 15.30 -2.49
CA PHE A 355 -13.87 14.46 -2.70
C PHE A 355 -14.26 14.33 -4.16
N ARG A 356 -13.87 15.26 -5.04
CA ARG A 356 -14.12 15.30 -6.50
C ARG A 356 -15.59 15.28 -6.96
N HIS A 357 -16.53 14.84 -6.12
CA HIS A 357 -17.95 14.72 -6.43
C HIS A 357 -18.83 14.92 -5.17
N PRO A 358 -19.98 15.62 -5.25
CA PRO A 358 -20.87 15.86 -4.11
C PRO A 358 -21.35 14.60 -3.38
N LEU A 359 -21.59 13.50 -4.08
CA LEU A 359 -22.02 12.24 -3.46
C LEU A 359 -20.93 11.60 -2.58
N ARG A 360 -19.65 11.86 -2.85
CA ARG A 360 -18.54 11.34 -2.05
C ARG A 360 -18.37 12.12 -0.75
N ILE A 361 -18.47 13.45 -0.82
CA ILE A 361 -18.52 14.25 0.40
C ILE A 361 -19.80 13.97 1.21
N ALA A 362 -20.93 13.68 0.56
CA ALA A 362 -22.13 13.22 1.25
C ALA A 362 -21.90 11.91 2.01
N LEU A 363 -21.26 10.92 1.37
CA LEU A 363 -20.90 9.65 2.00
C LEU A 363 -19.96 9.85 3.20
N PHE A 364 -18.95 10.72 3.04
CA PHE A 364 -18.06 11.10 4.12
C PHE A 364 -18.82 11.73 5.30
N LEU A 365 -19.71 12.68 5.01
CA LEU A 365 -20.49 13.39 6.02
C LEU A 365 -21.47 12.46 6.73
N ASP A 366 -22.17 11.55 6.03
CA ASP A 366 -23.10 10.62 6.68
C ASP A 366 -22.39 9.71 7.70
N ARG A 367 -21.13 9.34 7.43
CA ARG A 367 -20.32 8.51 8.34
C ARG A 367 -19.70 9.28 9.51
N ASN A 368 -19.41 10.57 9.34
CA ASN A 368 -18.68 11.37 10.33
C ASN A 368 -19.55 12.31 11.16
N LEU A 369 -20.75 12.65 10.69
CA LEU A 369 -21.69 13.49 11.43
C LEU A 369 -22.40 12.66 12.51
N SER A 370 -22.42 13.21 13.72
CA SER A 370 -22.91 12.51 14.91
C SER A 370 -24.28 13.02 15.41
N SER A 371 -24.57 14.30 15.21
CA SER A 371 -25.81 14.93 15.65
C SER A 371 -26.98 14.62 14.70
N LYS A 372 -28.19 14.51 15.27
CA LYS A 372 -29.41 14.28 14.49
C LYS A 372 -29.69 15.46 13.56
N GLU A 373 -29.37 16.68 14.01
CA GLU A 373 -29.54 17.92 13.27
C GLU A 373 -28.64 17.96 12.04
N ALA A 374 -27.35 17.59 12.17
CA ALA A 374 -26.43 17.59 11.04
C ALA A 374 -26.77 16.50 10.03
N ARG A 375 -27.11 15.29 10.48
CA ARG A 375 -27.57 14.21 9.58
C ARG A 375 -28.89 14.57 8.90
N GLY A 376 -29.83 15.17 9.64
CA GLY A 376 -31.08 15.70 9.08
C GLY A 376 -30.84 16.79 8.03
N ALA A 377 -29.88 17.69 8.25
CA ALA A 377 -29.48 18.72 7.30
C ALA A 377 -28.85 18.14 6.02
N LEU A 378 -28.01 17.11 6.16
CA LEU A 378 -27.43 16.37 5.03
C LEU A 378 -28.53 15.74 4.17
N TRP A 379 -29.40 14.95 4.79
CA TRP A 379 -30.47 14.23 4.06
C TRP A 379 -31.54 15.17 3.50
N LYS A 380 -31.81 16.30 4.15
CA LYS A 380 -32.66 17.36 3.58
C LYS A 380 -32.03 17.98 2.33
N THR A 381 -30.71 18.14 2.30
CA THR A 381 -29.99 18.69 1.14
C THR A 381 -29.96 17.69 -0.02
N LEU A 382 -29.94 16.38 0.28
CA LEU A 382 -29.95 15.28 -0.69
C LEU A 382 -31.35 14.74 -1.01
N ALA A 383 -32.42 15.30 -0.44
CA ALA A 383 -33.77 14.75 -0.55
C ALA A 383 -34.20 14.45 -2.00
N PRO A 384 -34.00 15.35 -2.99
CA PRO A 384 -34.38 15.06 -4.38
C PRO A 384 -33.70 13.80 -4.95
N TYR A 385 -32.40 13.63 -4.68
CA TYR A 385 -31.64 12.45 -5.10
C TYR A 385 -32.09 11.19 -4.34
N ALA A 386 -32.29 11.30 -3.03
CA ALA A 386 -32.71 10.17 -2.20
C ALA A 386 -34.08 9.64 -2.60
N GLU A 387 -35.04 10.53 -2.88
CA GLU A 387 -36.39 10.18 -3.35
C GLU A 387 -36.36 9.52 -4.73
N ALA A 388 -35.58 10.06 -5.67
CA ALA A 388 -35.40 9.48 -6.99
C ALA A 388 -34.77 8.08 -6.91
N PHE A 389 -33.75 7.90 -6.06
CA PHE A 389 -33.11 6.60 -5.84
C PHE A 389 -34.06 5.57 -5.22
N GLU A 390 -34.78 5.92 -4.15
CA GLU A 390 -35.72 5.02 -3.47
C GLU A 390 -36.87 4.56 -4.36
N THR A 391 -37.21 5.37 -5.37
CA THR A 391 -38.21 5.01 -6.38
C THR A 391 -37.59 4.09 -7.43
N ALA A 392 -36.48 4.48 -8.04
CA ALA A 392 -35.82 3.73 -9.10
C ALA A 392 -35.26 2.37 -8.63
N ILE A 393 -34.80 2.24 -7.39
CA ILE A 393 -34.25 0.98 -6.87
C ILE A 393 -35.30 -0.13 -6.77
N ARG A 394 -36.60 0.22 -6.70
CA ARG A 394 -37.71 -0.75 -6.64
C ARG A 394 -37.89 -1.54 -7.93
N ILE A 395 -37.31 -1.07 -9.03
CA ILE A 395 -37.25 -1.75 -10.32
C ILE A 395 -36.43 -3.05 -10.22
N LEU A 396 -35.42 -3.07 -9.35
CA LEU A 396 -34.63 -4.27 -9.08
C LEU A 396 -35.40 -5.24 -8.16
N GLU A 397 -35.10 -6.53 -8.33
CA GLU A 397 -35.58 -7.57 -7.42
C GLU A 397 -35.08 -7.35 -6.00
N GLU A 398 -35.85 -7.76 -4.99
CA GLU A 398 -35.55 -7.48 -3.57
C GLU A 398 -34.14 -7.93 -3.14
N GLY A 399 -33.67 -9.07 -3.64
CA GLY A 399 -32.32 -9.58 -3.36
C GLY A 399 -31.18 -8.80 -4.04
N GLU A 400 -31.48 -7.96 -5.02
CA GLU A 400 -30.51 -7.16 -5.77
C GLU A 400 -30.44 -5.70 -5.27
N ARG A 401 -31.44 -5.26 -4.51
CA ARG A 401 -31.53 -3.88 -4.00
C ARG A 401 -30.36 -3.57 -3.07
N GLN A 402 -29.62 -2.53 -3.42
CA GLN A 402 -28.52 -2.02 -2.60
C GLN A 402 -28.99 -0.81 -1.78
N GLY A 403 -28.39 -0.62 -0.61
CA GLY A 403 -28.70 0.53 0.25
C GLY A 403 -28.13 1.85 -0.26
N MET A 404 -28.60 2.95 0.32
CA MET A 404 -28.17 4.32 -0.02
C MET A 404 -26.64 4.52 0.06
N GLU A 405 -25.97 3.87 1.02
CA GLU A 405 -24.51 3.94 1.13
C GLU A 405 -23.79 3.44 -0.14
N HIS A 406 -24.29 2.37 -0.74
CA HIS A 406 -23.79 1.85 -2.02
C HIS A 406 -24.07 2.84 -3.15
N ALA A 407 -25.24 3.49 -3.13
CA ALA A 407 -25.65 4.47 -4.12
C ALA A 407 -24.81 5.75 -4.10
N LEU A 408 -24.42 6.23 -2.92
CA LEU A 408 -23.52 7.38 -2.81
C LEU A 408 -22.11 7.07 -3.35
N ARG A 409 -21.66 5.81 -3.22
CA ARG A 409 -20.31 5.38 -3.62
C ARG A 409 -20.19 5.03 -5.10
N TRP A 410 -21.18 4.29 -5.63
CA TRP A 410 -21.21 3.78 -7.00
C TRP A 410 -22.48 4.23 -7.76
N PRO A 411 -22.76 5.54 -7.85
CA PRO A 411 -24.00 6.05 -8.43
C PRO A 411 -24.21 5.63 -9.89
N VAL A 412 -23.13 5.64 -10.69
CA VAL A 412 -23.17 5.30 -12.12
C VAL A 412 -23.40 3.80 -12.32
N ASP A 413 -22.82 2.94 -11.48
CA ASP A 413 -22.98 1.49 -11.58
C ASP A 413 -24.41 1.07 -11.23
N ILE A 414 -24.97 1.68 -10.17
CA ILE A 414 -26.38 1.49 -9.81
C ILE A 414 -27.28 1.92 -10.96
N LEU A 415 -27.10 3.13 -11.49
CA LEU A 415 -27.94 3.62 -12.59
C LEU A 415 -27.85 2.70 -13.80
N THR A 416 -26.65 2.22 -14.13
CA THR A 416 -26.43 1.30 -15.25
C THR A 416 -27.17 -0.03 -15.05
N ARG A 417 -27.16 -0.57 -13.83
CA ARG A 417 -27.90 -1.79 -13.48
C ARG A 417 -29.41 -1.59 -13.58
N ILE A 418 -29.92 -0.50 -12.99
CA ILE A 418 -31.36 -0.17 -13.05
C ILE A 418 -31.80 -0.02 -14.52
N LYS A 419 -31.06 0.73 -15.33
CA LYS A 419 -31.35 0.93 -16.75
C LYS A 419 -31.36 -0.37 -17.57
N ALA A 420 -30.52 -1.34 -17.22
CA ALA A 420 -30.44 -2.61 -17.96
C ALA A 420 -31.74 -3.45 -17.85
N VAL A 421 -32.53 -3.23 -16.80
CA VAL A 421 -33.78 -3.97 -16.53
C VAL A 421 -35.00 -3.06 -16.41
N CYS A 422 -34.86 -1.76 -16.73
CA CYS A 422 -35.91 -0.76 -16.59
C CYS A 422 -37.05 -1.03 -17.58
N PRO A 423 -38.29 -1.33 -17.12
CA PRO A 423 -39.44 -1.50 -18.01
C PRO A 423 -39.93 -0.14 -18.52
N GLU A 424 -40.58 -0.11 -19.69
CA GLU A 424 -41.15 1.12 -20.26
C GLU A 424 -42.07 1.87 -19.28
N ALA A 425 -42.81 1.14 -18.45
CA ALA A 425 -43.72 1.72 -17.45
C ALA A 425 -43.02 2.45 -16.29
N ALA A 426 -41.72 2.21 -16.06
CA ALA A 426 -40.92 2.84 -15.01
C ALA A 426 -39.81 3.74 -15.59
N GLN A 427 -39.91 4.09 -16.88
CA GLN A 427 -38.93 4.91 -17.58
C GLN A 427 -38.76 6.29 -16.94
N GLU A 428 -39.86 6.91 -16.50
CA GLU A 428 -39.84 8.21 -15.79
C GLU A 428 -39.03 8.15 -14.49
N ASP A 429 -39.13 7.04 -13.74
CA ASP A 429 -38.38 6.85 -12.49
C ASP A 429 -36.87 6.70 -12.76
N CYS A 430 -36.51 5.97 -13.81
CA CYS A 430 -35.13 5.82 -14.28
C CYS A 430 -34.53 7.17 -14.75
N GLU A 431 -35.30 7.96 -15.48
CA GLU A 431 -34.91 9.29 -15.98
C GLU A 431 -34.80 10.31 -14.84
N ALA A 432 -35.66 10.24 -13.82
CA ALA A 432 -35.57 11.09 -12.64
C ALA A 432 -34.26 10.88 -11.87
N LEU A 433 -33.83 9.63 -11.67
CA LEU A 433 -32.55 9.32 -11.03
C LEU A 433 -31.36 9.80 -11.88
N GLU A 434 -31.40 9.59 -13.20
CA GLU A 434 -30.36 10.10 -14.11
C GLU A 434 -30.27 11.62 -14.07
N PHE A 435 -31.41 12.32 -14.07
CA PHE A 435 -31.48 13.77 -13.98
C PHE A 435 -30.83 14.28 -12.68
N GLU A 436 -31.15 13.67 -11.53
CA GLU A 436 -30.57 14.09 -10.25
C GLU A 436 -29.06 13.81 -10.18
N LEU A 437 -28.58 12.71 -10.77
CA LEU A 437 -27.15 12.44 -10.89
C LEU A 437 -26.44 13.46 -11.77
N ALA A 438 -27.03 13.83 -12.91
CA ALA A 438 -26.50 14.89 -13.76
C ALA A 438 -26.47 16.24 -13.04
N ARG A 439 -27.56 16.62 -12.37
CA ARG A 439 -27.65 17.85 -11.57
C ARG A 439 -26.59 17.92 -10.47
N LEU A 440 -26.37 16.81 -9.76
CA LEU A 440 -25.34 16.76 -8.71
C LEU A 440 -23.93 16.81 -9.29
N SER A 441 -23.70 16.30 -10.49
CA SER A 441 -22.39 16.39 -11.15
C SER A 441 -22.00 17.83 -11.54
N GLU A 442 -22.98 18.73 -11.70
CA GLU A 442 -22.76 20.16 -11.99
C GLU A 442 -22.38 20.98 -10.74
N ILE A 443 -22.53 20.40 -9.54
CA ILE A 443 -22.32 21.09 -8.27
C ILE A 443 -20.97 20.68 -7.68
N SER A 444 -20.27 21.63 -7.04
CA SER A 444 -19.01 21.32 -6.37
C SER A 444 -19.23 20.67 -4.99
N PRO A 445 -18.34 19.78 -4.52
CA PRO A 445 -18.39 19.24 -3.14
C PRO A 445 -18.51 20.33 -2.06
N ARG A 446 -17.75 21.42 -2.20
CA ARG A 446 -17.80 22.57 -1.29
C ARG A 446 -19.18 23.24 -1.26
N PHE A 447 -19.88 23.31 -2.39
CA PHE A 447 -21.24 23.85 -2.42
C PHE A 447 -22.22 22.97 -1.62
N LEU A 448 -22.13 21.65 -1.75
CA LEU A 448 -22.96 20.73 -0.95
C LEU A 448 -22.67 20.93 0.55
N LEU A 449 -21.39 20.97 0.94
CA LEU A 449 -20.99 21.19 2.32
C LEU A 449 -21.57 22.49 2.91
N ARG A 450 -21.50 23.60 2.16
CA ARG A 450 -22.08 24.89 2.57
C ARG A 450 -23.59 24.85 2.69
N SER A 451 -24.25 24.06 1.82
CA SER A 451 -25.71 23.88 1.87
C SER A 451 -26.12 23.14 3.15
N VAL A 452 -25.39 22.09 3.53
CA VAL A 452 -25.58 21.37 4.80
C VAL A 452 -25.35 22.31 5.98
N GLN A 453 -24.25 23.06 5.98
CA GLN A 453 -23.92 24.02 7.04
C GLN A 453 -25.03 25.08 7.21
N LYS A 454 -25.53 25.64 6.11
CA LYS A 454 -26.63 26.61 6.13
C LYS A 454 -27.93 25.98 6.64
N SER A 455 -28.27 24.77 6.20
CA SER A 455 -29.47 24.06 6.68
C SER A 455 -29.40 23.78 8.19
N MET A 456 -28.21 23.45 8.70
CA MET A 456 -28.00 23.20 10.12
C MET A 456 -28.13 24.49 10.97
N GLN A 457 -27.61 25.63 10.49
CA GLN A 457 -27.77 26.92 11.17
C GLN A 457 -29.23 27.35 11.31
N VAL A 458 -30.10 26.97 10.37
CA VAL A 458 -31.53 27.28 10.40
C VAL A 458 -32.29 26.36 11.38
N ALA A 459 -31.86 25.11 11.55
CA ALA A 459 -32.55 24.13 12.39
C ALA A 459 -32.28 24.31 13.91
N GLY A 460 -31.26 25.08 14.29
CA GLY A 460 -30.83 25.27 15.68
C GLY A 460 -29.76 24.26 16.13
N PHE A 461 -29.07 24.56 17.24
CA PHE A 461 -27.98 23.72 17.76
C PHE A 461 -28.48 22.80 18.89
N GLY A 462 -28.50 21.49 18.63
CA GLY A 462 -28.68 20.44 19.64
C GLY A 462 -27.37 19.99 20.29
N GLU A 463 -27.43 19.00 21.16
CA GLU A 463 -26.24 18.40 21.79
C GLU A 463 -25.37 17.69 20.73
N GLY A 464 -24.08 18.00 20.66
CA GLY A 464 -23.14 17.47 19.65
C GLY A 464 -23.09 18.26 18.32
N ALA A 465 -24.03 19.17 18.07
CA ALA A 465 -24.08 20.00 16.86
C ALA A 465 -22.86 20.92 16.69
N GLU A 466 -22.23 21.36 17.79
CA GLU A 466 -21.01 22.18 17.72
C GLU A 466 -19.81 21.45 17.11
N LYS A 467 -19.64 20.17 17.43
CA LYS A 467 -18.52 19.35 16.92
C LYS A 467 -18.66 19.16 15.41
N ASP A 468 -19.87 18.83 14.96
CA ASP A 468 -20.21 18.66 13.56
C ASP A 468 -20.05 19.99 12.79
N MET A 469 -20.47 21.13 13.37
CA MET A 469 -20.28 22.45 12.75
C MET A 469 -18.82 22.89 12.68
N ARG A 470 -17.99 22.51 13.65
CA ARG A 470 -16.54 22.70 13.57
C ARG A 470 -15.97 21.89 12.43
N LEU A 471 -16.30 20.59 12.32
CA LEU A 471 -15.87 19.74 11.22
C LEU A 471 -16.24 20.34 9.85
N LEU A 472 -17.50 20.77 9.66
CA LEU A 472 -17.94 21.41 8.41
C LEU A 472 -17.15 22.70 8.13
N SER A 473 -16.91 23.53 9.14
CA SER A 473 -16.18 24.80 8.98
C SER A 473 -14.69 24.58 8.70
N ASP A 474 -14.08 23.59 9.35
CA ASP A 474 -12.68 23.22 9.15
C ASP A 474 -12.47 22.69 7.73
N LEU A 475 -13.38 21.84 7.25
CA LEU A 475 -13.40 21.39 5.86
C LEU A 475 -13.57 22.56 4.88
N ASP A 476 -14.59 23.43 5.03
CA ASP A 476 -14.81 24.55 4.08
C ASP A 476 -13.57 25.44 3.90
N ARG A 477 -12.86 25.69 5.02
CA ARG A 477 -11.65 26.52 5.08
C ARG A 477 -10.38 25.77 4.69
N PHE A 478 -10.44 24.46 4.58
CA PHE A 478 -9.26 23.65 4.35
C PHE A 478 -8.66 23.93 2.97
N LYS A 479 -7.38 24.28 2.97
CA LYS A 479 -6.51 24.34 1.81
C LYS A 479 -5.07 24.10 2.29
N GLY A 480 -4.48 22.98 1.92
CA GLY A 480 -3.13 22.62 2.39
C GLY A 480 -2.81 21.14 2.15
N SER A 481 -1.72 20.66 2.75
CA SER A 481 -1.37 19.23 2.71
C SER A 481 -2.34 18.42 3.57
N LEU A 482 -2.70 17.22 3.11
CA LEU A 482 -3.55 16.29 3.85
C LEU A 482 -2.99 15.94 5.24
N ASP A 483 -1.67 16.02 5.42
CA ASP A 483 -1.01 15.79 6.72
C ASP A 483 -1.54 16.74 7.81
N THR A 484 -2.03 17.92 7.44
CA THR A 484 -2.56 18.90 8.41
C THR A 484 -4.04 18.67 8.75
N LEU A 485 -4.79 18.03 7.84
CA LEU A 485 -6.22 17.73 8.01
C LEU A 485 -6.44 16.38 8.70
N ALA A 486 -5.73 15.35 8.25
CA ALA A 486 -5.95 13.96 8.65
C ALA A 486 -5.03 13.52 9.79
N ASN A 487 -5.09 14.24 10.91
CA ASN A 487 -4.25 13.98 12.10
C ASN A 487 -4.62 12.67 12.84
N SER A 488 -5.71 12.01 12.47
CA SER A 488 -6.10 10.71 13.03
C SER A 488 -6.15 9.62 11.95
N PRO A 489 -5.69 8.39 12.27
CA PRO A 489 -5.79 7.24 11.37
C PRO A 489 -7.23 6.99 10.89
N GLN A 490 -8.21 7.21 11.76
CA GLN A 490 -9.63 7.04 11.41
C GLN A 490 -10.06 8.07 10.37
N PHE A 491 -9.73 9.34 10.57
CA PHE A 491 -10.15 10.41 9.65
C PHE A 491 -9.53 10.24 8.26
N LEU A 492 -8.25 9.85 8.19
CA LEU A 492 -7.60 9.53 6.94
C LEU A 492 -8.31 8.38 6.21
N LEU A 493 -8.67 7.33 6.94
CA LEU A 493 -9.37 6.18 6.37
C LEU A 493 -10.75 6.56 5.84
N GLU A 494 -11.50 7.43 6.52
CA GLU A 494 -12.80 7.90 6.04
C GLU A 494 -12.70 8.70 4.74
N ILE A 495 -11.67 9.55 4.61
CA ILE A 495 -11.41 10.29 3.36
C ILE A 495 -11.14 9.30 2.22
N VAL A 496 -10.23 8.34 2.44
CA VAL A 496 -9.89 7.33 1.43
C VAL A 496 -11.14 6.49 1.09
N LEU A 497 -11.89 6.06 2.10
CA LEU A 497 -13.12 5.31 1.92
C LEU A 497 -14.18 6.14 1.20
N ALA A 498 -14.25 7.46 1.31
CA ALA A 498 -15.26 8.24 0.59
C ALA A 498 -15.04 8.20 -0.94
N ASP A 499 -13.78 8.14 -1.37
CA ASP A 499 -13.41 8.22 -2.80
C ASP A 499 -13.19 6.87 -3.48
N PHE A 500 -12.84 5.83 -2.72
CA PHE A 500 -12.48 4.53 -3.29
C PHE A 500 -13.69 3.77 -3.85
N GLN A 501 -13.50 3.16 -5.02
CA GLN A 501 -14.50 2.41 -5.77
C GLN A 501 -14.08 0.98 -6.10
N SER A 502 -12.80 0.63 -5.97
CA SER A 502 -12.35 -0.74 -6.25
C SER A 502 -12.71 -1.74 -5.15
N ALA A 503 -12.47 -3.03 -5.42
CA ALA A 503 -12.60 -4.10 -4.42
C ALA A 503 -11.71 -3.93 -3.18
N LEU A 504 -10.79 -2.96 -3.16
CA LEU A 504 -10.02 -2.63 -1.95
C LEU A 504 -10.93 -2.04 -0.85
N VAL A 505 -12.10 -1.50 -1.21
CA VAL A 505 -13.08 -0.96 -0.26
C VAL A 505 -13.45 -1.98 0.82
N ASP A 506 -13.69 -3.25 0.46
CA ASP A 506 -14.06 -4.29 1.42
C ASP A 506 -12.94 -4.54 2.44
N SER A 507 -11.69 -4.54 1.97
CA SER A 507 -10.52 -4.63 2.85
C SER A 507 -10.44 -3.41 3.78
N LEU A 508 -10.70 -2.21 3.26
CA LEU A 508 -10.65 -0.97 4.04
C LEU A 508 -11.79 -0.87 5.06
N ILE A 509 -12.98 -1.39 4.77
CA ILE A 509 -14.08 -1.52 5.73
C ILE A 509 -13.70 -2.46 6.87
N ARG A 510 -13.05 -3.60 6.57
CA ARG A 510 -12.51 -4.49 7.62
C ARG A 510 -11.42 -3.81 8.46
N VAL A 511 -10.53 -3.03 7.82
CA VAL A 511 -9.55 -2.19 8.54
C VAL A 511 -10.24 -1.21 9.48
N GLN A 512 -11.32 -0.56 9.04
CA GLN A 512 -12.12 0.37 9.85
C GLN A 512 -12.73 -0.35 11.06
N ALA A 513 -13.33 -1.52 10.86
CA ALA A 513 -13.89 -2.33 11.93
C ALA A 513 -12.83 -2.71 12.98
N SER A 514 -11.67 -3.21 12.56
CA SER A 514 -10.56 -3.53 13.46
C SER A 514 -9.94 -2.32 14.14
N LEU A 515 -9.98 -1.14 13.51
CA LEU A 515 -9.52 0.10 14.11
C LEU A 515 -10.45 0.52 15.27
N LEU A 516 -11.75 0.32 15.12
CA LEU A 516 -12.78 0.70 16.09
C LEU A 516 -12.95 -0.31 17.22
N SER A 517 -13.00 -1.61 16.92
CA SER A 517 -13.18 -2.66 17.93
C SER A 517 -11.88 -3.00 18.66
N GLY A 518 -10.73 -2.74 18.04
CA GLY A 518 -9.43 -3.19 18.53
C GLY A 518 -9.17 -4.68 18.31
N GLU A 519 -10.13 -5.41 17.73
CA GLU A 519 -10.00 -6.84 17.42
C GLU A 519 -9.08 -7.05 16.22
N ARG A 520 -8.29 -8.12 16.28
CA ARG A 520 -7.36 -8.48 15.23
C ARG A 520 -8.09 -9.25 14.14
N ASP A 521 -8.15 -8.66 12.95
CA ASP A 521 -8.65 -9.34 11.76
C ASP A 521 -7.74 -10.52 11.39
N GLU A 522 -8.30 -11.64 10.92
CA GLU A 522 -7.54 -12.86 10.59
C GLU A 522 -6.73 -12.74 9.29
N ASP A 523 -7.12 -11.84 8.38
CA ASP A 523 -6.48 -11.64 7.09
C ASP A 523 -5.17 -10.82 7.22
N PRO A 524 -4.00 -11.41 6.90
CA PRO A 524 -2.73 -10.71 6.96
C PRO A 524 -2.69 -9.44 6.09
N GLY A 525 -3.39 -9.44 4.96
CA GLY A 525 -3.49 -8.31 4.05
C GLY A 525 -4.23 -7.12 4.66
N VAL A 526 -5.24 -7.37 5.49
CA VAL A 526 -5.97 -6.35 6.27
C VAL A 526 -5.11 -5.85 7.43
N GLN A 527 -4.46 -6.77 8.15
CA GLN A 527 -3.54 -6.42 9.25
C GLN A 527 -2.41 -5.49 8.80
N VAL A 528 -1.83 -5.74 7.62
CA VAL A 528 -0.78 -4.88 7.05
C VAL A 528 -1.30 -3.47 6.75
N ILE A 529 -2.51 -3.33 6.16
CA ILE A 529 -3.10 -2.01 5.91
C ILE A 529 -3.33 -1.28 7.23
N LEU A 530 -3.93 -1.95 8.22
CA LEU A 530 -4.20 -1.37 9.55
C LEU A 530 -2.91 -0.91 10.24
N ALA A 531 -1.85 -1.71 10.18
CA ALA A 531 -0.56 -1.35 10.73
C ALA A 531 0.03 -0.11 10.03
N ARG A 532 -0.11 0.01 8.70
CA ARG A 532 0.32 1.23 7.99
C ARG A 532 -0.49 2.44 8.39
N LEU A 533 -1.80 2.29 8.46
CA LEU A 533 -2.70 3.37 8.83
C LEU A 533 -2.37 3.92 10.23
N LYS A 534 -2.02 3.05 11.18
CA LYS A 534 -1.66 3.43 12.55
C LYS A 534 -0.27 4.04 12.70
N HIS A 535 0.68 3.68 11.83
CA HIS A 535 2.10 3.98 12.06
C HIS A 535 2.77 4.79 10.94
N SER A 536 2.09 5.11 9.84
CA SER A 536 2.67 5.91 8.76
C SER A 536 2.16 7.35 8.82
N GLN A 537 2.94 8.29 8.30
CA GLN A 537 2.40 9.62 8.00
C GLN A 537 1.31 9.48 6.90
N PRO A 538 0.31 10.37 6.86
CA PRO A 538 -0.78 10.26 5.90
C PRO A 538 -0.33 10.07 4.45
N VAL A 539 0.61 10.90 3.96
CA VAL A 539 1.14 10.76 2.60
C VAL A 539 1.83 9.41 2.35
N ASP A 540 2.56 8.87 3.34
CA ASP A 540 3.22 7.55 3.19
C ASP A 540 2.22 6.41 3.16
N PHE A 541 1.10 6.54 3.89
CA PHE A 541 -0.03 5.61 3.80
C PHE A 541 -0.69 5.68 2.42
N LEU A 542 -0.88 6.87 1.85
CA LEU A 542 -1.42 7.02 0.50
C LEU A 542 -0.50 6.40 -0.56
N ARG A 543 0.82 6.60 -0.45
CA ARG A 543 1.81 5.93 -1.33
C ARG A 543 1.77 4.41 -1.20
N PHE A 544 1.58 3.90 0.01
CA PHE A 544 1.36 2.47 0.24
C PHE A 544 0.13 1.97 -0.51
N LEU A 545 -1.01 2.65 -0.37
CA LEU A 545 -2.23 2.30 -1.10
C LEU A 545 -2.04 2.41 -2.61
N GLN A 546 -1.33 3.43 -3.09
CA GLN A 546 -1.06 3.61 -4.52
C GLN A 546 -0.28 2.43 -5.09
N ARG A 547 0.74 1.94 -4.38
CA ARG A 547 1.47 0.72 -4.79
C ARG A 547 0.56 -0.50 -4.80
N ARG A 548 -0.35 -0.62 -3.83
CA ARG A 548 -1.32 -1.73 -3.76
C ARG A 548 -2.34 -1.66 -4.90
N VAL A 549 -2.90 -0.50 -5.19
CA VAL A 549 -3.84 -0.29 -6.30
C VAL A 549 -3.14 -0.52 -7.65
N ASN A 550 -1.91 -0.04 -7.84
CA ASN A 550 -1.12 -0.34 -9.05
C ASN A 550 -0.85 -1.83 -9.22
N TRP A 551 -0.59 -2.54 -8.11
CA TRP A 551 -0.43 -3.98 -8.12
C TRP A 551 -1.71 -4.69 -8.55
N GLU A 552 -2.86 -4.36 -7.94
CA GLU A 552 -4.19 -4.84 -8.33
C GLU A 552 -4.48 -4.56 -9.81
N TYR A 553 -4.18 -3.34 -10.26
CA TYR A 553 -4.39 -2.90 -11.63
C TYR A 553 -3.56 -3.70 -12.64
N SER A 554 -2.32 -4.07 -12.27
CA SER A 554 -1.48 -4.93 -13.10
C SER A 554 -2.08 -6.33 -13.30
N VAL A 555 -2.69 -6.89 -12.25
CA VAL A 555 -3.35 -8.20 -12.31
C VAL A 555 -4.64 -8.10 -13.13
N LEU A 556 -5.45 -7.07 -12.90
CA LEU A 556 -6.70 -6.84 -13.63
C LEU A 556 -6.46 -6.65 -15.12
N ARG A 557 -5.45 -5.86 -15.51
CA ARG A 557 -5.08 -5.68 -16.91
C ARG A 557 -4.71 -6.99 -17.57
N ARG A 558 -3.96 -7.85 -16.87
CA ARG A 558 -3.60 -9.17 -17.39
C ARG A 558 -4.83 -10.06 -17.53
N PHE A 559 -5.76 -10.01 -16.57
CA PHE A 559 -7.05 -10.68 -16.66
C PHE A 559 -7.85 -10.21 -17.89
N ASN A 560 -8.00 -8.90 -18.10
CA ASN A 560 -8.70 -8.32 -19.23
C ASN A 560 -8.04 -8.58 -20.59
N GLN A 561 -6.71 -8.73 -20.63
CA GLN A 561 -5.99 -9.17 -21.85
C GLN A 561 -6.36 -10.60 -22.25
N ASN A 562 -6.65 -11.44 -21.26
CA ASN A 562 -7.04 -12.83 -21.45
C ASN A 562 -8.56 -13.02 -21.48
N ALA A 563 -9.34 -11.94 -21.38
CA ALA A 563 -10.79 -11.97 -21.50
C ALA A 563 -11.22 -12.32 -22.93
N THR A 564 -12.19 -13.21 -23.08
CA THR A 564 -12.84 -13.48 -24.36
C THR A 564 -13.86 -12.37 -24.65
N PRO A 565 -13.92 -11.80 -25.86
CA PRO A 565 -14.97 -10.84 -26.20
C PRO A 565 -16.34 -11.49 -25.96
N SER A 566 -17.23 -10.77 -25.27
CA SER A 566 -18.55 -11.29 -24.93
C SER A 566 -19.27 -11.75 -26.20
N LYS A 567 -19.73 -12.99 -26.22
CA LYS A 567 -20.79 -13.40 -27.13
C LYS A 567 -22.08 -12.81 -26.57
N ARG A 568 -22.31 -11.49 -26.76
CA ARG A 568 -23.68 -11.00 -26.62
C ARG A 568 -24.58 -11.88 -27.49
N PRO A 569 -25.74 -12.35 -27.00
CA PRO A 569 -26.77 -12.87 -27.89
C PRO A 569 -27.02 -11.76 -28.90
N ARG A 570 -26.78 -12.02 -30.18
CA ARG A 570 -27.24 -11.12 -31.23
C ARG A 570 -28.76 -11.08 -31.09
N GLU A 571 -29.28 -10.01 -30.52
CA GLU A 571 -30.62 -9.56 -30.87
C GLU A 571 -30.69 -9.57 -32.40
N SER A 572 -31.78 -10.14 -32.88
CA SER A 572 -32.08 -10.38 -34.28
C SER A 572 -32.07 -9.08 -35.10
N ALA A 573 -30.88 -8.62 -35.47
CA ALA A 573 -30.70 -7.63 -36.51
C ALA A 573 -30.66 -8.36 -37.85
N ALA A 574 -31.58 -7.98 -38.73
CA ALA A 574 -31.73 -8.46 -40.10
C ALA A 574 -30.38 -8.60 -40.84
N PRO A 575 -30.24 -9.57 -41.77
CA PRO A 575 -28.96 -9.90 -42.38
C PRO A 575 -28.44 -8.71 -43.19
N ARG A 576 -27.44 -8.01 -42.65
CA ARG A 576 -26.66 -7.02 -43.39
C ARG A 576 -25.33 -7.65 -43.81
N GLY A 577 -25.18 -7.80 -45.13
CA GLY A 577 -23.96 -7.96 -45.90
C GLY A 577 -22.76 -8.62 -45.22
N GLU A 578 -22.50 -9.88 -45.60
CA GLU A 578 -21.22 -10.55 -45.42
C GLU A 578 -20.07 -9.72 -46.02
N ASN A 579 -19.30 -9.05 -45.15
CA ASN A 579 -17.86 -8.75 -45.31
C ASN A 579 -17.32 -7.96 -44.09
N GLY A 580 -17.75 -8.35 -42.88
CA GLY A 580 -17.15 -7.88 -41.63
C GLY A 580 -15.89 -8.70 -41.30
N ASP A 581 -14.73 -8.12 -41.60
CA ASP A 581 -13.35 -8.46 -41.17
C ASP A 581 -13.03 -9.87 -40.63
N LEU A 582 -13.45 -10.92 -41.35
CA LEU A 582 -13.01 -12.32 -41.12
C LEU A 582 -11.48 -12.47 -41.07
N ARG A 583 -10.74 -11.57 -41.74
CA ARG A 583 -9.26 -11.59 -41.79
C ARG A 583 -8.64 -11.16 -40.46
N GLY A 584 -9.17 -10.12 -39.82
CA GLY A 584 -8.74 -9.72 -38.48
C GLY A 584 -8.98 -10.82 -37.45
N GLU A 585 -10.12 -11.51 -37.54
CA GLU A 585 -10.45 -12.63 -36.66
C GLU A 585 -9.53 -13.84 -36.88
N LEU A 586 -9.23 -14.19 -38.15
CA LEU A 586 -8.28 -15.25 -38.51
C LEU A 586 -6.85 -14.93 -38.02
N LEU A 587 -6.37 -13.70 -38.19
CA LEU A 587 -5.07 -13.28 -37.67
C LEU A 587 -5.01 -13.34 -36.14
N ALA A 588 -6.08 -12.95 -35.44
CA ALA A 588 -6.17 -13.06 -33.99
C ALA A 588 -6.11 -14.52 -33.53
N ARG A 589 -6.79 -15.44 -34.23
CA ARG A 589 -6.73 -16.88 -33.95
C ARG A 589 -5.34 -17.47 -34.20
N LEU A 590 -4.72 -17.14 -35.33
CA LEU A 590 -3.36 -17.60 -35.65
C LEU A 590 -2.33 -17.08 -34.63
N ASN A 591 -2.45 -15.82 -34.20
CA ASN A 591 -1.61 -15.25 -33.14
C ASN A 591 -1.77 -16.03 -31.82
N ARG A 592 -2.98 -16.46 -31.47
CA ARG A 592 -3.21 -17.31 -30.29
C ARG A 592 -2.52 -18.67 -30.44
N ILE A 593 -2.61 -19.31 -31.61
CA ILE A 593 -1.94 -20.60 -31.86
C ILE A 593 -0.41 -20.45 -31.73
N CYS A 594 0.17 -19.35 -32.24
CA CYS A 594 1.60 -19.07 -32.09
C CYS A 594 2.02 -18.89 -30.61
N VAL A 595 1.20 -18.21 -29.82
CA VAL A 595 1.42 -18.02 -28.38
C VAL A 595 1.30 -19.36 -27.64
N LEU A 596 0.28 -20.17 -27.95
CA LEU A 596 0.08 -21.51 -27.37
C LEU A 596 1.23 -22.46 -27.73
N GLY A 597 1.81 -22.32 -28.92
CA GLY A 597 2.98 -23.09 -29.39
C GLY A 597 4.33 -22.56 -28.89
N GLY A 598 4.37 -21.45 -28.15
CA GLY A 598 5.61 -20.86 -27.61
C GLY A 598 6.46 -20.07 -28.61
N LEU A 599 5.90 -19.71 -29.77
CA LEU A 599 6.61 -19.00 -30.86
C LEU A 599 6.66 -17.47 -30.68
N GLY A 600 5.84 -16.93 -29.78
CA GLY A 600 5.75 -15.49 -29.52
C GLY A 600 4.94 -14.73 -30.57
N LYS A 601 4.58 -13.47 -30.25
CA LYS A 601 3.71 -12.62 -31.08
C LYS A 601 4.37 -12.08 -32.35
N SER A 602 5.70 -12.11 -32.42
CA SER A 602 6.50 -11.65 -33.57
C SER A 602 6.65 -12.70 -34.67
N PHE A 603 6.17 -13.93 -34.45
CA PHE A 603 6.25 -15.00 -35.43
C PHE A 603 5.39 -14.74 -36.68
N LEU A 604 4.25 -14.06 -36.49
CA LEU A 604 3.34 -13.68 -37.56
C LEU A 604 3.53 -12.23 -37.98
N GLU A 605 3.52 -11.98 -39.28
CA GLU A 605 3.58 -10.64 -39.84
C GLU A 605 2.21 -9.97 -39.72
N GLN A 606 2.15 -8.76 -39.16
CA GLN A 606 0.89 -8.05 -38.83
C GLN A 606 0.37 -7.15 -39.98
N GLN A 607 1.03 -7.17 -41.15
CA GLN A 607 0.66 -6.27 -42.26
C GLN A 607 -0.59 -6.77 -43.01
N PRO A 608 -1.45 -5.87 -43.51
CA PRO A 608 -2.60 -6.24 -44.34
C PRO A 608 -2.11 -6.92 -45.64
N GLY A 609 -2.39 -8.23 -45.78
CA GLY A 609 -1.99 -9.03 -46.94
C GLY A 609 -1.05 -10.20 -46.64
N THR A 610 -0.58 -10.34 -45.40
CA THR A 610 0.36 -11.41 -44.99
C THR A 610 -0.32 -12.71 -44.54
N LEU A 611 -1.66 -12.78 -44.52
CA LEU A 611 -2.40 -13.94 -44.01
C LEU A 611 -2.01 -15.25 -44.71
N GLY A 612 -1.84 -15.24 -46.04
CA GLY A 612 -1.39 -16.41 -46.80
C GLY A 612 0.01 -16.87 -46.38
N ARG A 613 0.97 -15.94 -46.27
CA ARG A 613 2.33 -16.23 -45.78
C ARG A 613 2.37 -16.69 -44.34
N ASN A 614 1.51 -16.13 -43.48
CA ASN A 614 1.39 -16.53 -42.09
C ASN A 614 0.84 -17.96 -41.96
N LEU A 615 -0.14 -18.34 -42.79
CA LEU A 615 -0.66 -19.70 -42.86
C LEU A 615 0.40 -20.69 -43.37
N GLU A 616 1.18 -20.32 -44.40
CA GLU A 616 2.30 -21.13 -44.90
C GLU A 616 3.40 -21.31 -43.84
N LYS A 617 3.77 -20.24 -43.12
CA LYS A 617 4.73 -20.31 -42.01
C LYS A 617 4.22 -21.22 -40.88
N MET A 618 2.93 -21.15 -40.56
CA MET A 618 2.31 -22.01 -39.55
C MET A 618 2.28 -23.47 -39.98
N HIS A 619 1.93 -23.74 -41.24
CA HIS A 619 1.94 -25.09 -41.80
C HIS A 619 3.37 -25.69 -41.80
N ALA A 620 4.37 -24.90 -42.22
CA ALA A 620 5.76 -25.32 -42.22
C ALA A 620 6.30 -25.60 -40.80
N PHE A 621 5.91 -24.77 -39.82
CA PHE A 621 6.25 -24.99 -38.41
C PHE A 621 5.64 -26.28 -37.87
N VAL A 622 4.35 -26.52 -38.13
CA VAL A 622 3.67 -27.73 -37.69
C VAL A 622 4.24 -28.97 -38.37
N ASP A 623 4.56 -28.91 -39.66
CA ASP A 623 5.25 -29.98 -40.37
C ASP A 623 6.63 -30.28 -39.76
N LEU A 624 7.38 -29.25 -39.36
CA LEU A 624 8.66 -29.39 -38.65
C LEU A 624 8.49 -30.08 -37.29
N CYS A 625 7.48 -29.67 -36.50
CA CYS A 625 7.17 -30.28 -35.21
C CYS A 625 6.68 -31.74 -35.34
N VAL A 626 5.90 -32.04 -36.38
CA VAL A 626 5.41 -33.40 -36.67
C VAL A 626 6.55 -34.30 -37.15
N ARG A 627 7.46 -33.78 -38.00
CA ARG A 627 8.63 -34.53 -38.46
C ARG A 627 9.67 -34.74 -37.35
N SER A 628 9.84 -33.80 -36.42
CA SER A 628 10.71 -33.99 -35.25
C SER A 628 10.11 -35.00 -34.25
N ALA A 629 8.79 -34.99 -34.04
CA ALA A 629 8.07 -35.94 -33.17
C ALA A 629 8.03 -37.39 -33.70
N ALA A 630 8.27 -37.61 -34.99
CA ALA A 630 8.45 -38.96 -35.54
C ALA A 630 9.81 -39.59 -35.18
N SER A 631 10.78 -38.79 -34.74
CA SER A 631 12.13 -39.25 -34.36
C SER A 631 12.34 -39.44 -32.85
N SER A 632 11.46 -38.85 -32.03
CA SER A 632 11.42 -39.02 -30.57
C SER A 632 9.95 -39.01 -30.15
N GLY A 633 9.45 -40.14 -29.64
CA GLY A 633 8.02 -40.41 -29.42
C GLY A 633 7.12 -39.22 -29.05
N GLN A 634 5.96 -39.16 -29.71
CA GLN A 634 4.80 -38.27 -29.52
C GLN A 634 4.97 -37.08 -28.57
N ASP A 635 5.35 -35.93 -29.11
CA ASP A 635 5.21 -34.64 -28.42
C ASP A 635 3.72 -34.22 -28.35
N PRO A 636 3.11 -34.08 -27.16
CA PRO A 636 1.71 -33.67 -26.99
C PRO A 636 1.41 -32.26 -27.54
N ARG A 637 2.43 -31.42 -27.77
CA ARG A 637 2.27 -30.11 -28.41
C ARG A 637 1.96 -30.22 -29.90
N ALA A 638 2.55 -31.21 -30.58
CA ALA A 638 2.32 -31.45 -32.01
C ALA A 638 0.88 -31.95 -32.27
N SER A 639 0.35 -32.80 -31.38
CA SER A 639 -1.04 -33.26 -31.43
C SER A 639 -2.03 -32.10 -31.27
N LYS A 640 -1.81 -31.22 -30.28
CA LYS A 640 -2.67 -30.07 -29.99
C LYS A 640 -2.64 -28.99 -31.08
N CYS A 641 -1.50 -28.80 -31.76
CA CYS A 641 -1.40 -27.89 -32.90
C CYS A 641 -2.15 -28.40 -34.14
N ARG A 642 -2.20 -29.72 -34.36
CA ARG A 642 -2.93 -30.34 -35.48
C ARG A 642 -4.44 -30.16 -35.33
N THR A 643 -4.98 -30.41 -34.13
CA THR A 643 -6.42 -30.26 -33.83
C THR A 643 -6.93 -28.81 -33.93
N LEU A 644 -6.03 -27.83 -33.90
CA LEU A 644 -6.39 -26.40 -34.02
C LEU A 644 -6.27 -25.87 -35.46
N LEU A 645 -5.71 -26.65 -36.38
CA LEU A 645 -5.55 -26.30 -37.80
C LEU A 645 -6.56 -26.99 -38.71
N ASP A 646 -7.03 -28.19 -38.36
CA ASP A 646 -8.23 -28.82 -38.93
C ASP A 646 -9.50 -28.10 -38.47
#